data_AF-A0A8J6YSU9-F1
#
_entry.id   AF-A0A8J6YSU9-F1
#
_cell.length_a   1.000
_cell.length_b   1.000
_cell.length_c   1.000
_cell.angle_alpha   90.00
_cell.angle_beta   90.00
_cell.angle_gamma   90.00
#
_symmetry.space_group_name_H-M   'P 1'
#
loop_
_entity.id
_entity.type
_entity.pdbx_description
1 polymer ?
#
loop_
_entity_poly.entity_id
_entity_poly.type
_entity_poly.pdbx_seq_one_letter_code
_entity_poly.pdbx_strand_id
1 'polypeptide(L)'
;MRPVWKDFIGQFGRLSGPDMERRFHRAEQYLHDAGVYYREYDHGFSRERAWPLSHIPVLLSEEDWAGISAALVQRANLLEAILADLYGPNHLVADGHLPAALVAAMPEWLRPMVGVTPRSGHYLHFIAFEIGRGPDGRWWVLGDRTQAPTGAGFAVENRVAMSRMFPEYFADRTVAKIGGFFSAFRSALEYLSDAAEGGVGVLTPGMLNQGYFEHAYIARYLGFMLLEGEDLVVRDGRVMVRTVNGLQPISVIWRRIDSAWADPLELNEASRLGTPGLAGAVRQGAVTMVNALGSGVLETRAMLAFIPRICQALTGEPLQMPNIATWWCGQGAERSHVQANTDRMMIASALATRLPFDSDGKTVLGGRFRDSARGPIADWIAAEGGNLVGQEVVRLSTTPAWDGAALVPRPMSLRVFAARTSKGWTLMPGGYARVGRDRESTAISLQRGGSVADVWLLADPPGAQTAIAEARSSLGARPDLSLLPSRAADNLYWLGRYVERAEGTMRLLRAFHVRLADNAAADMPLQHAIAEALTVAGVDVAEPVPGALTDMLDAAVQSAAQVRDRFSVDGWLALKELQGAALLLAENHLSGELPRSGDDIAREISGLLRQVTGFSGLVQDNMYRFTGWRFLSIGRALERSMDTCAMLARFCDEAAPEGGLDLAVELGDSGITHRRRYTIATNRQTVIDLLALDGRNPRGLLYQLNRMRTLCERLPGAENHGRLADFYRAVIRVQTDIELQRPQTLDSQALWKTRGELMEVSNLLTQHFFR
;
A
#
# COMPACT_ATOMS: atom_id res chain seq x y z
N MET A 1 -39.90 -0.28 -8.92
CA MET A 1 -38.82 -0.58 -7.94
C MET A 1 -38.71 -2.10 -7.81
N ARG A 2 -37.50 -2.67 -7.96
CA ARG A 2 -37.27 -4.13 -7.85
C ARG A 2 -37.51 -4.60 -6.39
N PRO A 3 -37.98 -5.84 -6.15
CA PRO A 3 -38.26 -6.35 -4.81
C PRO A 3 -37.10 -6.21 -3.82
N VAL A 4 -35.87 -6.56 -4.24
CA VAL A 4 -34.64 -6.50 -3.42
C VAL A 4 -34.34 -5.10 -2.85
N TRP A 5 -34.90 -4.04 -3.44
CA TRP A 5 -34.69 -2.66 -3.00
C TRP A 5 -35.79 -2.13 -2.08
N LYS A 6 -36.95 -2.81 -1.97
CA LYS A 6 -38.12 -2.25 -1.28
C LYS A 6 -37.82 -1.96 0.19
N ASP A 7 -37.24 -2.92 0.89
CA ASP A 7 -36.98 -2.80 2.32
C ASP A 7 -35.88 -1.77 2.61
N PHE A 8 -34.82 -1.77 1.78
CA PHE A 8 -33.76 -0.78 1.89
C PHE A 8 -34.27 0.65 1.71
N ILE A 9 -34.98 0.91 0.60
CA ILE A 9 -35.52 2.25 0.31
C ILE A 9 -36.57 2.65 1.34
N GLY A 10 -37.39 1.71 1.82
CA GLY A 10 -38.39 1.96 2.86
C GLY A 10 -37.78 2.34 4.20
N GLN A 11 -36.68 1.71 4.62
CA GLN A 11 -35.97 2.06 5.85
C GLN A 11 -35.14 3.34 5.68
N PHE A 12 -34.42 3.48 4.57
CA PHE A 12 -33.63 4.67 4.24
C PHE A 12 -34.51 5.93 4.20
N GLY A 13 -35.71 5.83 3.62
CA GLY A 13 -36.68 6.93 3.56
C GLY A 13 -37.29 7.33 4.92
N ARG A 14 -37.06 6.55 5.99
CA ARG A 14 -37.47 6.92 7.37
C ARG A 14 -36.39 7.69 8.12
N LEU A 15 -35.17 7.77 7.59
CA LEU A 15 -34.10 8.52 8.23
C LEU A 15 -34.34 10.02 8.09
N SER A 16 -34.12 10.77 9.17
CA SER A 16 -34.07 12.23 9.11
C SER A 16 -32.78 12.69 8.40
N GLY A 17 -32.77 13.90 7.83
CA GLY A 17 -31.56 14.48 7.23
C GLY A 17 -30.34 14.46 8.18
N PRO A 18 -30.46 14.93 9.44
CA PRO A 18 -29.36 14.86 10.40
C PRO A 18 -28.88 13.44 10.73
N ASP A 19 -29.79 12.45 10.77
CA ASP A 19 -29.40 11.05 10.98
C ASP A 19 -28.63 10.48 9.79
N MET A 20 -29.01 10.88 8.58
CA MET A 20 -28.35 10.49 7.34
C MET A 20 -26.94 11.07 7.26
N GLU A 21 -26.78 12.38 7.46
CA GLU A 21 -25.47 13.04 7.49
C GLU A 21 -24.54 12.43 8.54
N ARG A 22 -25.05 12.20 9.75
CA ARG A 22 -24.27 11.55 10.83
C ARG A 22 -23.80 10.16 10.45
N ARG A 23 -24.62 9.38 9.73
CA ARG A 23 -24.27 8.04 9.25
C ARG A 23 -23.22 8.11 8.13
N PHE A 24 -23.37 9.04 7.19
CA PHE A 24 -22.43 9.23 6.08
C PHE A 24 -21.06 9.65 6.58
N HIS A 25 -21.01 10.66 7.45
CA HIS A 25 -19.77 11.13 8.07
C HIS A 25 -19.08 10.01 8.87
N ARG A 26 -19.82 9.10 9.52
CA ARG A 26 -19.23 7.97 10.24
C ARG A 26 -18.50 6.99 9.31
N ALA A 27 -19.04 6.74 8.12
CA ALA A 27 -18.42 5.87 7.13
C ALA A 27 -17.17 6.51 6.51
N GLU A 28 -17.28 7.79 6.14
CA GLU A 28 -16.18 8.59 5.59
C GLU A 28 -15.03 8.74 6.59
N GLN A 29 -15.36 9.06 7.85
CA GLN A 29 -14.38 9.15 8.93
C GLN A 29 -13.65 7.83 9.11
N TYR A 30 -14.36 6.68 9.09
CA TYR A 30 -13.69 5.39 9.18
C TYR A 30 -12.69 5.16 8.04
N LEU A 31 -13.06 5.45 6.79
CA LEU A 31 -12.18 5.26 5.64
C LEU A 31 -10.97 6.20 5.71
N HIS A 32 -11.19 7.45 6.11
CA HIS A 32 -10.13 8.42 6.37
C HIS A 32 -9.18 7.89 7.45
N ASP A 33 -9.73 7.48 8.59
CA ASP A 33 -8.94 6.98 9.71
C ASP A 33 -8.14 5.76 9.28
N ALA A 34 -8.79 4.75 8.69
CA ALA A 34 -8.14 3.55 8.14
C ALA A 34 -7.06 3.84 7.09
N GLY A 35 -7.00 5.08 6.58
CA GLY A 35 -6.04 5.55 5.60
C GLY A 35 -6.32 5.00 4.22
N VAL A 36 -7.60 4.77 3.87
CA VAL A 36 -8.02 4.30 2.56
C VAL A 36 -7.94 5.47 1.58
N TYR A 37 -7.05 5.36 0.59
CA TYR A 37 -6.87 6.36 -0.45
C TYR A 37 -6.80 5.72 -1.83
N TYR A 38 -6.93 6.54 -2.85
CA TYR A 38 -6.51 6.21 -4.21
C TYR A 38 -5.62 7.29 -4.78
N ARG A 39 -4.74 6.91 -5.71
CA ARG A 39 -3.90 7.87 -6.43
C ARG A 39 -4.50 8.15 -7.81
N GLU A 40 -4.65 9.42 -8.12
CA GLU A 40 -4.98 9.91 -9.45
C GLU A 40 -3.71 10.42 -10.13
N TYR A 41 -3.53 10.12 -11.41
CA TYR A 41 -2.45 10.70 -12.22
C TYR A 41 -3.08 11.72 -13.16
N ASP A 42 -2.73 12.98 -12.97
CA ASP A 42 -3.14 14.05 -13.87
C ASP A 42 -1.89 14.81 -14.33
N HIS A 43 -1.72 14.96 -15.65
CA HIS A 43 -0.67 15.74 -16.31
C HIS A 43 0.72 15.75 -15.62
N GLY A 44 1.23 14.58 -15.21
CA GLY A 44 2.57 14.41 -14.64
C GLY A 44 2.67 14.56 -13.11
N PHE A 45 1.57 14.84 -12.40
CA PHE A 45 1.53 14.88 -10.93
C PHE A 45 0.66 13.74 -10.38
N SER A 46 1.18 13.02 -9.37
CA SER A 46 0.41 12.05 -8.59
C SER A 46 -0.18 12.74 -7.37
N ARG A 47 -1.50 12.68 -7.19
CA ARG A 47 -2.18 13.16 -5.97
C ARG A 47 -2.97 12.03 -5.31
N GLU A 48 -2.82 11.92 -4.00
CA GLU A 48 -3.68 11.07 -3.18
C GLU A 48 -5.02 11.77 -2.96
N ARG A 49 -6.11 11.04 -3.15
CA ARG A 49 -7.48 11.51 -2.92
C ARG A 49 -8.21 10.58 -1.96
N ALA A 50 -9.13 11.16 -1.20
CA ALA A 50 -10.05 10.41 -0.34
C ALA A 50 -10.86 9.42 -1.18
N TRP A 51 -11.05 8.22 -0.65
CA TRP A 51 -11.76 7.15 -1.34
C TRP A 51 -13.24 7.53 -1.59
N PRO A 52 -13.74 7.53 -2.86
CA PRO A 52 -15.04 8.11 -3.20
C PRO A 52 -16.19 7.11 -2.96
N LEU A 53 -16.43 6.77 -1.70
CA LEU A 53 -17.49 5.84 -1.30
C LEU A 53 -18.88 6.38 -1.68
N SER A 54 -19.66 5.58 -2.41
CA SER A 54 -21.10 5.77 -2.56
C SER A 54 -21.80 5.36 -1.28
N HIS A 55 -22.59 6.27 -0.69
CA HIS A 55 -23.35 5.97 0.53
C HIS A 55 -24.48 4.97 0.31
N ILE A 56 -24.85 4.69 -0.93
CA ILE A 56 -25.89 3.72 -1.27
C ILE A 56 -25.20 2.44 -1.81
N PRO A 57 -25.41 1.27 -1.20
CA PRO A 57 -24.85 0.00 -1.68
C PRO A 57 -25.59 -0.48 -2.92
N VAL A 58 -24.98 -1.37 -3.70
CA VAL A 58 -25.66 -2.11 -4.76
C VAL A 58 -26.22 -3.40 -4.17
N LEU A 59 -27.53 -3.62 -4.30
CA LEU A 59 -28.20 -4.80 -3.75
C LEU A 59 -28.43 -5.89 -4.82
N LEU A 60 -28.04 -7.12 -4.50
CA LEU A 60 -28.27 -8.33 -5.27
C LEU A 60 -29.11 -9.33 -4.46
N SER A 61 -30.05 -10.00 -5.13
CA SER A 61 -30.79 -11.14 -4.55
C SER A 61 -29.98 -12.43 -4.66
N GLU A 62 -30.32 -13.43 -3.85
CA GLU A 62 -29.74 -14.78 -3.98
C GLU A 62 -29.95 -15.39 -5.37
N GLU A 63 -31.12 -15.15 -5.98
CA GLU A 63 -31.42 -15.62 -7.34
C GLU A 63 -30.51 -14.98 -8.40
N ASP A 64 -30.34 -13.65 -8.37
CA ASP A 64 -29.42 -12.95 -9.27
C ASP A 64 -27.99 -13.52 -9.07
N TRP A 65 -27.58 -13.72 -7.82
CA TRP A 65 -26.24 -14.20 -7.47
C TRP A 65 -25.98 -15.65 -7.87
N ALA A 66 -26.95 -16.54 -7.72
CA ALA A 66 -26.81 -17.94 -8.13
C ALA A 66 -26.53 -18.04 -9.64
N GLY A 67 -27.27 -17.27 -10.46
CA GLY A 67 -27.05 -17.20 -11.90
C GLY A 67 -25.70 -16.58 -12.27
N ILE A 68 -25.33 -15.46 -11.62
CA ILE A 68 -24.02 -14.81 -11.82
C ILE A 68 -22.89 -15.77 -11.46
N SER A 69 -22.96 -16.41 -10.29
CA SER A 69 -21.92 -17.31 -9.79
C SER A 69 -21.72 -18.51 -10.71
N ALA A 70 -22.79 -19.19 -11.12
CA ALA A 70 -22.69 -20.34 -12.03
C ALA A 70 -22.02 -19.95 -13.36
N ALA A 71 -22.45 -18.85 -13.97
CA ALA A 71 -21.92 -18.40 -15.24
C ALA A 71 -20.44 -17.95 -15.15
N LEU A 72 -20.06 -17.28 -14.06
CA LEU A 72 -18.68 -16.84 -13.86
C LEU A 72 -17.75 -18.00 -13.50
N VAL A 73 -18.23 -19.07 -12.85
CA VAL A 73 -17.47 -20.32 -12.69
C VAL A 73 -17.22 -20.98 -14.04
N GLN A 74 -18.24 -21.10 -14.90
CA GLN A 74 -18.06 -21.62 -16.26
C GLN A 74 -17.01 -20.81 -17.02
N ARG A 75 -17.12 -19.48 -16.97
CA ARG A 75 -16.17 -18.58 -17.63
C ARG A 75 -14.75 -18.70 -17.08
N ALA A 76 -14.58 -18.84 -15.76
CA ALA A 76 -13.27 -19.03 -15.14
C ALA A 76 -12.58 -20.32 -15.62
N ASN A 77 -13.34 -21.42 -15.73
CA ASN A 77 -12.85 -22.69 -16.28
C ASN A 77 -12.52 -22.57 -17.77
N LEU A 78 -13.34 -21.85 -18.55
CA LEU A 78 -13.07 -21.59 -19.96
C LEU A 78 -11.77 -20.80 -20.14
N LEU A 79 -11.59 -19.71 -19.38
CA LEU A 79 -10.38 -18.89 -19.44
C LEU A 79 -9.11 -19.68 -19.07
N GLU A 80 -9.20 -20.56 -18.07
CA GLU A 80 -8.12 -21.50 -17.74
C GLU A 80 -7.77 -22.39 -18.94
N ALA A 81 -8.78 -22.99 -19.58
CA ALA A 81 -8.58 -23.88 -20.73
C ALA A 81 -7.98 -23.14 -21.93
N ILE A 82 -8.41 -21.91 -22.21
CA ILE A 82 -7.84 -21.07 -23.28
C ILE A 82 -6.36 -20.81 -23.01
N LEU A 83 -6.01 -20.45 -21.77
CA LEU A 83 -4.62 -20.13 -21.42
C LEU A 83 -3.71 -21.35 -21.50
N ALA A 84 -4.21 -22.51 -21.03
CA ALA A 84 -3.52 -23.77 -21.12
C ALA A 84 -3.33 -24.24 -22.57
N ASP A 85 -4.30 -23.98 -23.45
CA ASP A 85 -4.15 -24.24 -24.88
C ASP A 85 -3.08 -23.33 -25.51
N LEU A 86 -3.20 -22.00 -25.32
CA LEU A 86 -2.30 -21.02 -25.94
C LEU A 86 -0.83 -21.27 -25.56
N TYR A 87 -0.53 -21.47 -24.27
CA TYR A 87 0.83 -21.74 -23.79
C TYR A 87 1.24 -23.22 -23.92
N GLY A 88 0.34 -24.11 -24.34
CA GLY A 88 0.58 -25.55 -24.51
C GLY A 88 0.43 -25.98 -25.97
N PRO A 89 -0.57 -26.83 -26.31
CA PRO A 89 -0.71 -27.42 -27.64
C PRO A 89 -1.13 -26.44 -28.75
N ASN A 90 -1.72 -25.28 -28.39
CA ASN A 90 -2.13 -24.21 -29.29
C ASN A 90 -3.13 -24.64 -30.39
N HIS A 91 -4.08 -25.52 -30.04
CA HIS A 91 -5.10 -26.01 -30.97
C HIS A 91 -6.07 -24.90 -31.38
N LEU A 92 -6.38 -23.94 -30.51
CA LEU A 92 -7.28 -22.82 -30.84
C LEU A 92 -6.77 -22.02 -32.04
N VAL A 93 -5.46 -21.85 -32.17
CA VAL A 93 -4.86 -21.20 -33.33
C VAL A 93 -4.76 -22.16 -34.52
N ALA A 94 -4.33 -23.40 -34.30
CA ALA A 94 -4.17 -24.41 -35.35
C ALA A 94 -5.49 -24.72 -36.08
N ASP A 95 -6.60 -24.81 -35.34
CA ASP A 95 -7.94 -25.12 -35.86
C ASP A 95 -8.69 -23.87 -36.37
N GLY A 96 -8.06 -22.69 -36.30
CA GLY A 96 -8.62 -21.44 -36.81
C GLY A 96 -9.70 -20.80 -35.93
N HIS A 97 -9.78 -21.15 -34.65
CA HIS A 97 -10.64 -20.48 -33.67
C HIS A 97 -10.08 -19.11 -33.24
N LEU A 98 -8.76 -18.96 -33.24
CA LEU A 98 -8.04 -17.71 -32.96
C LEU A 98 -7.04 -17.39 -34.08
N PRO A 99 -7.02 -16.15 -34.61
CA PRO A 99 -6.02 -15.75 -35.61
C PRO A 99 -4.61 -15.69 -35.03
N ALA A 100 -3.65 -16.40 -35.64
CA ALA A 100 -2.24 -16.40 -35.23
C ALA A 100 -1.64 -14.98 -35.19
N ALA A 101 -1.97 -14.14 -36.18
CA ALA A 101 -1.51 -12.76 -36.25
C ALA A 101 -1.99 -11.90 -35.07
N LEU A 102 -3.20 -12.17 -34.56
CA LEU A 102 -3.73 -11.48 -33.39
C LEU A 102 -2.94 -11.87 -32.14
N VAL A 103 -2.76 -13.17 -31.88
CA VAL A 103 -2.00 -13.67 -30.72
C VAL A 103 -0.56 -13.15 -30.74
N ALA A 104 0.10 -13.24 -31.90
CA ALA A 104 1.48 -12.78 -32.05
C ALA A 104 1.69 -11.28 -31.84
N ALA A 105 0.63 -10.47 -32.02
CA ALA A 105 0.64 -9.03 -31.82
C ALA A 105 0.31 -8.60 -30.37
N MET A 106 -0.23 -9.50 -29.54
CA MET A 106 -0.59 -9.15 -28.16
C MET A 106 0.66 -8.83 -27.33
N PRO A 107 0.76 -7.64 -26.71
CA PRO A 107 1.90 -7.31 -25.85
C PRO A 107 2.03 -8.24 -24.63
N GLU A 108 0.91 -8.79 -24.17
CA GLU A 108 0.82 -9.70 -23.03
C GLU A 108 1.20 -11.16 -23.37
N TRP A 109 1.46 -11.46 -24.64
CA TRP A 109 1.89 -12.79 -25.08
C TRP A 109 3.39 -12.99 -24.80
N LEU A 110 3.70 -13.79 -23.78
CA LEU A 110 5.08 -14.02 -23.34
C LEU A 110 5.66 -15.28 -23.97
N ARG A 111 6.30 -15.12 -25.13
CA ARG A 111 6.98 -16.24 -25.83
C ARG A 111 7.92 -17.07 -24.95
N PRO A 112 8.70 -16.49 -24.00
CA PRO A 112 9.56 -17.29 -23.11
C PRO A 112 8.82 -18.28 -22.19
N MET A 113 7.50 -18.15 -22.06
CA MET A 113 6.63 -18.99 -21.23
C MET A 113 5.91 -20.10 -22.01
N VAL A 114 6.09 -20.19 -23.33
CA VAL A 114 5.49 -21.25 -24.15
C VAL A 114 6.06 -22.62 -23.76
N GLY A 115 5.18 -23.60 -23.58
CA GLY A 115 5.51 -24.95 -23.14
C GLY A 115 5.73 -25.09 -21.64
N VAL A 116 5.57 -24.01 -20.86
CA VAL A 116 5.79 -24.03 -19.41
C VAL A 116 4.49 -24.39 -18.69
N THR A 117 4.45 -25.59 -18.12
CA THR A 117 3.36 -26.00 -17.23
C THR A 117 3.55 -25.40 -15.82
N PRO A 118 2.57 -24.66 -15.26
CA PRO A 118 2.68 -24.13 -13.91
C PRO A 118 2.85 -25.25 -12.88
N ARG A 119 3.74 -25.05 -11.92
CA ARG A 119 3.96 -25.99 -10.80
C ARG A 119 2.67 -26.32 -10.04
N SER A 120 1.77 -25.35 -9.89
CA SER A 120 0.48 -25.55 -9.22
C SER A 120 -0.53 -26.39 -10.02
N GLY A 121 -0.22 -26.73 -11.27
CA GLY A 121 -1.14 -27.38 -12.20
C GLY A 121 -2.18 -26.45 -12.83
N HIS A 122 -2.17 -25.15 -12.47
CA HIS A 122 -3.12 -24.16 -12.94
C HIS A 122 -2.46 -22.83 -13.30
N TYR A 123 -2.96 -22.14 -14.32
CA TYR A 123 -2.48 -20.81 -14.69
C TYR A 123 -3.19 -19.71 -13.90
N LEU A 124 -4.49 -19.85 -13.66
CA LEU A 124 -5.32 -18.84 -12.99
C LEU A 124 -5.71 -19.29 -11.58
N HIS A 125 -5.54 -18.39 -10.61
CA HIS A 125 -5.87 -18.63 -9.21
C HIS A 125 -6.69 -17.50 -8.60
N PHE A 126 -6.49 -16.26 -9.03
CA PHE A 126 -7.24 -15.10 -8.54
C PHE A 126 -7.58 -14.18 -9.71
N ILE A 127 -8.84 -14.13 -10.09
CA ILE A 127 -9.33 -13.37 -11.25
C ILE A 127 -10.50 -12.48 -10.86
N ALA A 128 -10.81 -11.49 -11.68
CA ALA A 128 -12.01 -10.69 -11.51
C ALA A 128 -12.75 -10.51 -12.83
N PHE A 129 -14.06 -10.36 -12.74
CA PHE A 129 -14.95 -10.15 -13.88
C PHE A 129 -15.64 -8.81 -13.72
N GLU A 130 -15.58 -7.99 -14.77
CA GLU A 130 -16.38 -6.78 -14.87
C GLU A 130 -17.69 -7.14 -15.55
N ILE A 131 -18.79 -7.03 -14.80
CA ILE A 131 -20.12 -7.32 -15.31
C ILE A 131 -20.99 -6.08 -15.29
N GLY A 132 -21.89 -6.01 -16.25
CA GLY A 132 -22.87 -4.96 -16.38
C GLY A 132 -24.24 -5.59 -16.59
N ARG A 133 -25.29 -4.91 -16.12
CA ARG A 133 -26.66 -5.30 -16.45
C ARG A 133 -27.16 -4.42 -17.57
N GLY A 134 -27.68 -5.02 -18.64
CA GLY A 134 -28.27 -4.31 -19.77
C GLY A 134 -29.65 -3.72 -19.43
N PRO A 135 -30.21 -2.87 -20.30
CA PRO A 135 -31.55 -2.30 -20.10
C PRO A 135 -32.67 -3.34 -20.13
N ASP A 136 -32.41 -4.47 -20.77
CA ASP A 136 -33.29 -5.66 -20.80
C ASP A 136 -33.22 -6.51 -19.53
N GLY A 137 -32.40 -6.11 -18.56
CA GLY A 137 -32.23 -6.78 -17.28
C GLY A 137 -31.29 -7.99 -17.32
N ARG A 138 -30.68 -8.35 -18.45
CA ARG A 138 -29.70 -9.43 -18.55
C ARG A 138 -28.32 -8.97 -18.10
N TRP A 139 -27.53 -9.89 -17.55
CA TRP A 139 -26.13 -9.65 -17.17
C TRP A 139 -25.19 -9.96 -18.32
N TRP A 140 -24.14 -9.15 -18.44
CA TRP A 140 -23.15 -9.23 -19.50
C TRP A 140 -21.75 -9.08 -18.92
N VAL A 141 -20.79 -9.85 -19.42
CA VAL A 141 -19.38 -9.62 -19.14
C VAL A 141 -18.86 -8.48 -20.02
N LEU A 142 -18.36 -7.43 -19.37
CA LEU A 142 -17.74 -6.26 -20.01
C LEU A 142 -16.25 -6.45 -20.21
N GLY A 143 -15.60 -7.26 -19.37
CA GLY A 143 -14.19 -7.60 -19.48
C GLY A 143 -13.71 -8.54 -18.38
N ASP A 144 -12.64 -9.26 -18.67
CA ASP A 144 -11.98 -10.19 -17.76
C ASP A 144 -10.69 -9.56 -17.22
N ARG A 145 -10.37 -9.84 -15.95
CA ARG A 145 -9.15 -9.37 -15.28
C ARG A 145 -8.39 -10.58 -14.73
N THR A 146 -7.42 -11.06 -15.50
CA THR A 146 -6.62 -12.27 -15.25
C THR A 146 -5.15 -11.99 -14.94
N GLN A 147 -4.69 -10.75 -15.11
CA GLN A 147 -3.31 -10.34 -14.88
C GLN A 147 -3.05 -10.14 -13.38
N ALA A 148 -3.41 -8.98 -12.84
CA ALA A 148 -3.25 -8.61 -11.43
C ALA A 148 -4.47 -7.78 -10.97
N PRO A 149 -5.67 -8.38 -10.84
CA PRO A 149 -6.90 -7.64 -10.55
C PRO A 149 -6.88 -6.96 -9.17
N THR A 150 -7.18 -5.66 -9.15
CA THR A 150 -7.37 -4.80 -7.95
C THR A 150 -8.85 -4.69 -7.55
N GLY A 151 -9.12 -4.14 -6.37
CA GLY A 151 -10.46 -3.86 -5.83
C GLY A 151 -10.92 -4.80 -4.72
N ALA A 152 -10.25 -5.93 -4.48
CA ALA A 152 -10.69 -6.92 -3.49
C ALA A 152 -10.50 -6.40 -2.06
N GLY A 153 -9.37 -5.74 -1.78
CA GLY A 153 -9.13 -5.14 -0.47
C GLY A 153 -10.05 -3.94 -0.23
N PHE A 154 -10.32 -3.16 -1.27
CA PHE A 154 -11.31 -2.07 -1.21
C PHE A 154 -12.74 -2.57 -0.98
N ALA A 155 -13.12 -3.75 -1.49
CA ALA A 155 -14.41 -4.36 -1.18
C ALA A 155 -14.55 -4.67 0.32
N VAL A 156 -13.46 -5.06 0.99
CA VAL A 156 -13.45 -5.25 2.45
C VAL A 156 -13.61 -3.93 3.18
N GLU A 157 -12.86 -2.90 2.81
CA GLU A 157 -12.95 -1.59 3.45
C GLU A 157 -14.32 -0.93 3.24
N ASN A 158 -14.87 -1.01 2.03
CA ASN A 158 -16.24 -0.58 1.75
C ASN A 158 -17.22 -1.33 2.65
N ARG A 159 -17.09 -2.66 2.78
CA ARG A 159 -17.96 -3.46 3.65
C ARG A 159 -17.92 -3.02 5.10
N VAL A 160 -16.74 -2.73 5.64
CA VAL A 160 -16.59 -2.28 7.03
C VAL A 160 -17.18 -0.87 7.19
N ALA A 161 -16.90 0.05 6.28
CA ALA A 161 -17.47 1.40 6.29
C ALA A 161 -19.01 1.36 6.27
N MET A 162 -19.57 0.57 5.36
CA MET A 162 -21.01 0.39 5.20
C MET A 162 -21.66 -0.27 6.41
N SER A 163 -20.97 -1.19 7.10
CA SER A 163 -21.47 -1.77 8.36
C SER A 163 -21.52 -0.80 9.53
N ARG A 164 -20.70 0.25 9.52
CA ARG A 164 -20.77 1.34 10.51
C ARG A 164 -21.89 2.31 10.20
N MET A 165 -22.22 2.47 8.91
CA MET A 165 -23.26 3.36 8.40
C MET A 165 -24.68 2.79 8.57
N PHE A 166 -24.82 1.49 8.31
CA PHE A 166 -26.09 0.77 8.33
C PHE A 166 -26.01 -0.51 9.19
N PRO A 167 -25.66 -0.42 10.48
CA PRO A 167 -25.41 -1.57 11.34
C PRO A 167 -26.58 -2.57 11.41
N GLU A 168 -27.81 -2.10 11.25
CA GLU A 168 -29.03 -2.90 11.29
C GLU A 168 -29.05 -4.05 10.26
N TYR A 169 -28.55 -3.83 9.04
CA TYR A 169 -28.53 -4.88 7.98
C TYR A 169 -27.47 -5.96 8.22
N PHE A 170 -26.48 -5.68 9.07
CA PHE A 170 -25.41 -6.61 9.40
C PHE A 170 -25.67 -7.38 10.69
N ALA A 171 -26.38 -6.78 11.64
CA ALA A 171 -26.78 -7.41 12.89
C ALA A 171 -27.68 -8.63 12.64
N ASP A 172 -28.67 -8.48 11.76
CA ASP A 172 -29.65 -9.52 11.44
C ASP A 172 -29.16 -10.52 10.38
N ARG A 173 -27.88 -10.43 9.98
CA ARG A 173 -27.22 -11.25 8.94
C ARG A 173 -27.90 -11.22 7.57
N THR A 174 -28.64 -10.15 7.27
CA THR A 174 -29.26 -9.95 5.96
C THR A 174 -28.21 -9.84 4.86
N VAL A 175 -27.00 -9.34 5.15
CA VAL A 175 -25.89 -9.23 4.19
C VAL A 175 -24.90 -10.39 4.33
N ALA A 176 -24.58 -11.08 3.23
CA ALA A 176 -23.63 -12.18 3.21
C ALA A 176 -22.19 -11.75 3.59
N LYS A 177 -21.45 -12.63 4.28
CA LYS A 177 -20.08 -12.37 4.74
C LYS A 177 -19.04 -12.66 3.65
N ILE A 178 -18.14 -11.72 3.40
CA ILE A 178 -17.04 -11.88 2.43
C ILE A 178 -15.76 -12.48 3.03
N GLY A 179 -15.61 -12.53 4.36
CA GLY A 179 -14.38 -13.03 5.01
C GLY A 179 -14.05 -14.50 4.69
N GLY A 180 -15.08 -15.34 4.47
CA GLY A 180 -14.89 -16.75 4.11
C GLY A 180 -14.15 -16.95 2.78
N PHE A 181 -14.37 -16.05 1.81
CA PHE A 181 -13.65 -16.06 0.52
C PHE A 181 -12.15 -15.89 0.71
N PHE A 182 -11.73 -14.91 1.53
CA PHE A 182 -10.32 -14.64 1.79
C PHE A 182 -9.65 -15.75 2.62
N SER A 183 -10.37 -16.33 3.58
CA SER A 183 -9.88 -17.49 4.34
C SER A 183 -9.62 -18.67 3.41
N ALA A 184 -10.56 -18.97 2.50
CA ALA A 184 -10.42 -20.07 1.55
C ALA A 184 -9.25 -19.82 0.57
N PHE A 185 -9.10 -18.59 0.09
CA PHE A 185 -7.99 -18.22 -0.79
C PHE A 185 -6.63 -18.29 -0.07
N ARG A 186 -6.55 -17.81 1.16
CA ARG A 186 -5.34 -17.94 1.99
C ARG A 186 -4.92 -19.40 2.13
N SER A 187 -5.85 -20.27 2.53
CA SER A 187 -5.57 -21.71 2.67
C SER A 187 -5.16 -22.35 1.34
N ALA A 188 -5.70 -21.89 0.21
CA ALA A 188 -5.28 -22.35 -1.10
C ALA A 188 -3.84 -21.96 -1.42
N LEU A 189 -3.42 -20.73 -1.11
CA LEU A 189 -2.03 -20.30 -1.30
C LEU A 189 -1.06 -21.02 -0.34
N GLU A 190 -1.44 -21.19 0.92
CA GLU A 190 -0.66 -21.96 1.90
C GLU A 190 -0.51 -23.43 1.50
N TYR A 191 -1.53 -24.02 0.84
CA TYR A 191 -1.45 -25.38 0.30
C TYR A 191 -0.49 -25.48 -0.90
N LEU A 192 -0.37 -24.42 -1.70
CA LEU A 192 0.59 -24.36 -2.81
C LEU A 192 2.04 -24.19 -2.32
N SER A 193 2.23 -23.61 -1.13
CA SER A 193 3.53 -23.57 -0.48
C SER A 193 3.81 -24.88 0.24
N ASP A 194 4.86 -25.60 -0.16
CA ASP A 194 5.37 -26.67 0.69
C ASP A 194 6.08 -26.01 1.89
N ALA A 195 5.70 -26.38 3.11
CA ALA A 195 6.29 -25.84 4.34
C ALA A 195 7.82 -26.06 4.40
N ALA A 196 8.34 -27.07 3.69
CA ALA A 196 9.77 -27.33 3.54
C ALA A 196 10.44 -26.46 2.45
N GLU A 197 9.69 -25.88 1.52
CA GLU A 197 10.21 -25.19 0.32
C GLU A 197 10.01 -23.68 0.31
N GLY A 198 9.41 -23.10 1.36
CA GLY A 198 9.32 -21.65 1.56
C GLY A 198 7.90 -21.10 1.64
N GLY A 199 7.76 -19.86 2.10
CA GLY A 199 6.46 -19.26 2.41
C GLY A 199 5.71 -18.66 1.20
N VAL A 200 4.65 -17.90 1.51
CA VAL A 200 3.83 -17.12 0.57
C VAL A 200 4.14 -15.62 0.73
N GLY A 201 4.27 -14.89 -0.38
CA GLY A 201 4.45 -13.44 -0.38
C GLY A 201 3.61 -12.73 -1.44
N VAL A 202 3.35 -11.44 -1.22
CA VAL A 202 2.64 -10.55 -2.15
C VAL A 202 3.67 -9.62 -2.79
N LEU A 203 3.89 -9.75 -4.10
CA LEU A 203 4.83 -8.90 -4.85
C LEU A 203 4.13 -7.64 -5.33
N THR A 204 4.53 -6.48 -4.80
CA THR A 204 3.99 -5.16 -5.14
C THR A 204 4.96 -4.35 -6.01
N PRO A 205 4.46 -3.49 -6.91
CA PRO A 205 5.28 -2.49 -7.61
C PRO A 205 5.79 -1.35 -6.72
N GLY A 206 5.42 -1.32 -5.44
CA GLY A 206 5.83 -0.30 -4.48
C GLY A 206 4.85 0.87 -4.36
N MET A 207 5.21 1.82 -3.52
CA MET A 207 4.32 2.87 -2.99
C MET A 207 3.79 3.87 -4.02
N LEU A 208 4.49 4.03 -5.13
CA LEU A 208 4.06 4.93 -6.19
C LEU A 208 2.88 4.38 -6.99
N ASN A 209 2.51 3.10 -6.84
CA ASN A 209 1.40 2.51 -7.56
C ASN A 209 0.02 2.85 -6.96
N GLN A 210 -0.98 3.06 -7.81
CA GLN A 210 -2.35 3.40 -7.38
C GLN A 210 -3.01 2.35 -6.48
N GLY A 211 -2.65 1.08 -6.63
CA GLY A 211 -3.16 -0.04 -5.83
C GLY A 211 -2.33 -0.35 -4.58
N TYR A 212 -1.29 0.42 -4.26
CA TYR A 212 -0.36 0.07 -3.17
C TYR A 212 -1.07 -0.09 -1.81
N PHE A 213 -2.01 0.82 -1.49
CA PHE A 213 -2.83 0.70 -0.28
C PHE A 213 -3.49 -0.69 -0.19
N GLU A 214 -4.13 -1.14 -1.28
CA GLU A 214 -4.78 -2.45 -1.33
C GLU A 214 -3.77 -3.58 -1.15
N HIS A 215 -2.59 -3.49 -1.78
CA HIS A 215 -1.57 -4.53 -1.70
C HIS A 215 -1.08 -4.70 -0.26
N ALA A 216 -0.74 -3.60 0.41
CA ALA A 216 -0.32 -3.59 1.81
C ALA A 216 -1.45 -4.04 2.74
N TYR A 217 -2.68 -3.59 2.48
CA TYR A 217 -3.85 -3.99 3.24
C TYR A 217 -4.10 -5.50 3.17
N ILE A 218 -4.13 -6.07 1.97
CA ILE A 218 -4.39 -7.50 1.76
C ILE A 218 -3.26 -8.35 2.33
N ALA A 219 -1.99 -7.95 2.13
CA ALA A 219 -0.85 -8.65 2.73
C ALA A 219 -0.99 -8.73 4.25
N ARG A 220 -1.34 -7.61 4.92
CA ARG A 220 -1.63 -7.57 6.36
C ARG A 220 -2.85 -8.40 6.74
N TYR A 221 -3.93 -8.29 5.98
CA TYR A 221 -5.20 -8.99 6.25
C TYR A 221 -5.04 -10.51 6.16
N LEU A 222 -4.27 -11.01 5.20
CA LEU A 222 -4.01 -12.44 5.03
C LEU A 222 -2.80 -12.94 5.83
N GLY A 223 -1.94 -12.05 6.32
CA GLY A 223 -0.74 -12.40 7.08
C GLY A 223 0.44 -12.86 6.20
N PHE A 224 0.55 -12.34 4.98
CA PHE A 224 1.66 -12.61 4.06
C PHE A 224 2.70 -11.48 4.07
N MET A 225 3.94 -11.78 3.65
CA MET A 225 4.94 -10.75 3.44
C MET A 225 4.57 -9.85 2.26
N LEU A 226 4.65 -8.54 2.43
CA LEU A 226 4.66 -7.59 1.32
C LEU A 226 6.10 -7.46 0.81
N LEU A 227 6.31 -7.77 -0.48
CA LEU A 227 7.62 -7.86 -1.11
C LEU A 227 7.68 -6.94 -2.32
N GLU A 228 8.82 -6.34 -2.57
CA GLU A 228 9.16 -5.64 -3.82
C GLU A 228 10.23 -6.44 -4.59
N GLY A 229 10.47 -6.10 -5.86
CA GLY A 229 11.40 -6.86 -6.71
C GLY A 229 12.82 -6.96 -6.15
N GLU A 230 13.26 -5.93 -5.41
CA GLU A 230 14.57 -5.89 -4.76
C GLU A 230 14.68 -6.73 -3.47
N ASP A 231 13.54 -7.05 -2.85
CA ASP A 231 13.48 -7.96 -1.70
C ASP A 231 13.77 -9.40 -2.12
N LEU A 232 13.64 -9.71 -3.42
CA LEU A 232 13.81 -11.03 -4.00
C LEU A 232 15.19 -11.18 -4.65
N VAL A 233 15.69 -12.41 -4.65
CA VAL A 233 16.89 -12.82 -5.40
C VAL A 233 16.71 -14.23 -5.89
N VAL A 234 17.13 -14.49 -7.13
CA VAL A 234 17.21 -15.85 -7.67
C VAL A 234 18.62 -16.38 -7.47
N ARG A 235 18.75 -17.48 -6.75
CA ARG A 235 20.03 -18.16 -6.46
C ARG A 235 19.86 -19.66 -6.63
N ASP A 236 20.77 -20.27 -7.41
CA ASP A 236 20.76 -21.70 -7.70
C ASP A 236 19.38 -22.21 -8.21
N GLY A 237 18.74 -21.40 -9.07
CA GLY A 237 17.41 -21.67 -9.65
C GLY A 237 16.23 -21.45 -8.69
N ARG A 238 16.47 -21.09 -7.42
CA ARG A 238 15.43 -20.86 -6.41
C ARG A 238 15.21 -19.38 -6.13
N VAL A 239 13.97 -19.00 -5.86
CA VAL A 239 13.64 -17.65 -5.42
C VAL A 239 13.77 -17.55 -3.91
N MET A 240 14.51 -16.55 -3.46
CA MET A 240 14.79 -16.29 -2.05
C MET A 240 14.41 -14.85 -1.72
N VAL A 241 13.96 -14.61 -0.50
CA VAL A 241 13.75 -13.28 0.08
C VAL A 241 14.98 -12.88 0.90
N ARG A 242 15.47 -11.65 0.70
CA ARG A 242 16.50 -11.06 1.55
C ARG A 242 15.88 -10.63 2.87
N THR A 243 16.08 -11.41 3.92
CA THR A 243 15.60 -11.08 5.26
C THR A 243 16.76 -10.72 6.19
N VAL A 244 16.42 -10.13 7.33
CA VAL A 244 17.37 -9.92 8.44
C VAL A 244 17.92 -11.22 9.04
N ASN A 245 17.32 -12.38 8.72
CA ASN A 245 17.83 -13.71 9.07
C ASN A 245 18.69 -14.32 7.93
N GLY A 246 19.04 -13.53 6.90
CA GLY A 246 19.65 -14.01 5.67
C GLY A 246 18.63 -14.40 4.60
N LEU A 247 19.07 -15.17 3.59
CA LEU A 247 18.22 -15.59 2.48
C LEU A 247 17.24 -16.68 2.92
N GLN A 248 15.94 -16.44 2.71
CA GLN A 248 14.87 -17.38 3.06
C GLN A 248 14.10 -17.78 1.80
N PRO A 249 13.80 -19.07 1.57
CA PRO A 249 13.13 -19.50 0.35
C PRO A 249 11.68 -19.01 0.30
N ILE A 250 11.20 -18.74 -0.91
CA ILE A 250 9.79 -18.43 -1.19
C ILE A 250 9.29 -19.28 -2.35
N SER A 251 8.16 -19.95 -2.15
CA SER A 251 7.63 -20.93 -3.10
C SER A 251 6.37 -20.43 -3.81
N VAL A 252 5.66 -19.44 -3.25
CA VAL A 252 4.45 -18.86 -3.84
C VAL A 252 4.51 -17.33 -3.80
N ILE A 253 4.34 -16.69 -4.95
CA ILE A 253 4.29 -15.24 -5.08
C ILE A 253 2.95 -14.83 -5.68
N TRP A 254 2.11 -14.17 -4.89
CA TRP A 254 0.95 -13.46 -5.40
C TRP A 254 1.38 -12.11 -5.99
N ARG A 255 1.46 -12.04 -7.32
CA ARG A 255 1.92 -10.84 -8.01
C ARG A 255 0.83 -9.80 -8.14
N ARG A 256 1.24 -8.54 -7.91
CA ARG A 256 0.47 -7.32 -8.17
C ARG A 256 1.12 -6.45 -9.26
N ILE A 257 2.04 -7.05 -10.01
CA ILE A 257 2.72 -6.47 -11.16
C ILE A 257 2.29 -7.20 -12.43
N ASP A 258 2.36 -6.51 -13.56
CA ASP A 258 2.11 -7.09 -14.87
C ASP A 258 3.25 -8.04 -15.27
N SER A 259 2.91 -9.08 -16.04
CA SER A 259 3.81 -10.21 -16.30
C SER A 259 5.11 -9.78 -16.98
N ALA A 260 5.04 -8.86 -17.95
CA ALA A 260 6.22 -8.35 -18.65
C ALA A 260 7.24 -7.66 -17.72
N TRP A 261 6.79 -7.13 -16.58
CA TRP A 261 7.64 -6.44 -15.62
C TRP A 261 8.25 -7.37 -14.56
N ALA A 262 7.93 -8.66 -14.58
CA ALA A 262 8.36 -9.61 -13.55
C ALA A 262 9.85 -9.97 -13.60
N ASP A 263 10.48 -9.93 -14.78
CA ASP A 263 11.88 -10.31 -14.95
C ASP A 263 12.59 -9.39 -15.96
N PRO A 264 13.54 -8.55 -15.52
CA PRO A 264 14.29 -7.69 -16.44
C PRO A 264 15.28 -8.43 -17.33
N LEU A 265 15.62 -9.69 -17.04
CA LEU A 265 16.59 -10.45 -17.83
C LEU A 265 15.94 -11.10 -19.07
N GLU A 266 14.74 -11.66 -18.92
CA GLU A 266 14.08 -12.43 -19.98
C GLU A 266 12.85 -11.73 -20.59
N LEU A 267 12.24 -10.76 -19.91
CA LEU A 267 10.95 -10.17 -20.33
C LEU A 267 11.07 -8.69 -20.73
N ASN A 268 11.44 -7.82 -19.80
CA ASN A 268 11.54 -6.37 -20.06
C ASN A 268 12.74 -5.76 -19.34
N GLU A 269 13.80 -5.47 -20.09
CA GLU A 269 15.06 -4.88 -19.60
C GLU A 269 14.90 -3.53 -18.88
N ALA A 270 13.83 -2.77 -19.18
CA ALA A 270 13.53 -1.52 -18.49
C ALA A 270 12.88 -1.73 -17.12
N SER A 271 12.53 -2.96 -16.75
CA SER A 271 11.85 -3.25 -15.49
C SER A 271 12.75 -2.97 -14.28
N ARG A 272 12.20 -2.18 -13.36
CA ARG A 272 12.72 -1.98 -12.00
C ARG A 272 11.81 -2.61 -10.94
N LEU A 273 10.75 -3.30 -11.37
CA LEU A 273 9.71 -3.85 -10.48
C LEU A 273 9.92 -5.34 -10.21
N GLY A 274 10.51 -6.05 -11.16
CA GLY A 274 10.75 -7.48 -11.12
C GLY A 274 12.13 -7.86 -10.60
N THR A 275 12.43 -9.16 -10.66
CA THR A 275 13.68 -9.73 -10.15
C THR A 275 14.37 -10.50 -11.27
N PRO A 276 15.65 -10.24 -11.56
CA PRO A 276 16.39 -10.97 -12.58
C PRO A 276 16.35 -12.49 -12.35
N GLY A 277 15.96 -13.24 -13.39
CA GLY A 277 15.89 -14.70 -13.37
C GLY A 277 14.59 -15.28 -12.81
N LEU A 278 13.62 -14.43 -12.44
CA LEU A 278 12.33 -14.89 -11.92
C LEU A 278 11.55 -15.72 -12.94
N ALA A 279 11.57 -15.35 -14.23
CA ALA A 279 10.92 -16.13 -15.28
C ALA A 279 11.58 -17.52 -15.44
N GLY A 280 12.91 -17.56 -15.36
CA GLY A 280 13.67 -18.81 -15.33
C GLY A 280 13.31 -19.71 -14.15
N ALA A 281 13.17 -19.15 -12.94
CA ALA A 281 12.76 -19.89 -11.75
C ALA A 281 11.33 -20.45 -11.86
N VAL A 282 10.40 -19.70 -12.47
CA VAL A 282 9.04 -20.18 -12.76
C VAL A 282 9.08 -21.36 -13.74
N ARG A 283 9.85 -21.24 -14.82
CA ARG A 283 10.00 -22.29 -15.84
C ARG A 283 10.60 -23.58 -15.29
N GLN A 284 11.47 -23.48 -14.28
CA GLN A 284 12.05 -24.63 -13.57
C GLN A 284 11.11 -25.21 -12.49
N GLY A 285 9.93 -24.61 -12.26
CA GLY A 285 9.01 -25.02 -11.21
C GLY A 285 9.50 -24.68 -9.80
N ALA A 286 10.48 -23.79 -9.64
CA ALA A 286 11.00 -23.43 -8.32
C ALA A 286 10.05 -22.50 -7.54
N VAL A 287 9.19 -21.75 -8.23
CA VAL A 287 8.21 -20.84 -7.63
C VAL A 287 6.88 -20.88 -8.40
N THR A 288 5.78 -20.76 -7.67
CA THR A 288 4.44 -20.58 -8.24
C THR A 288 4.09 -19.09 -8.28
N MET A 289 3.82 -18.56 -9.47
CA MET A 289 3.29 -17.20 -9.63
C MET A 289 1.77 -17.24 -9.65
N VAL A 290 1.14 -16.41 -8.83
CA VAL A 290 -0.31 -16.24 -8.76
C VAL A 290 -0.67 -14.86 -9.28
N ASN A 291 -1.29 -14.70 -10.44
CA ASN A 291 -1.49 -15.70 -11.51
C ASN A 291 -0.20 -15.98 -12.28
N ALA A 292 -0.20 -17.02 -13.12
CA ALA A 292 0.93 -17.36 -13.97
C ALA A 292 1.37 -16.17 -14.86
N LEU A 293 2.65 -16.14 -15.21
CA LEU A 293 3.17 -15.14 -16.15
C LEU A 293 2.53 -15.36 -17.52
N GLY A 294 2.07 -14.27 -18.14
CA GLY A 294 1.43 -14.29 -19.45
C GLY A 294 -0.10 -14.42 -19.41
N SER A 295 -0.72 -14.48 -18.23
CA SER A 295 -2.18 -14.55 -18.09
C SER A 295 -2.91 -13.29 -18.59
N GLY A 296 -2.21 -12.17 -18.74
CA GLY A 296 -2.74 -10.91 -19.29
C GLY A 296 -3.22 -11.03 -20.74
N VAL A 297 -2.80 -12.05 -21.48
CA VAL A 297 -3.25 -12.31 -22.86
C VAL A 297 -4.78 -12.38 -22.96
N LEU A 298 -5.43 -12.90 -21.92
CA LEU A 298 -6.89 -13.02 -21.84
C LEU A 298 -7.61 -11.69 -21.58
N GLU A 299 -6.92 -10.66 -21.10
CA GLU A 299 -7.49 -9.31 -20.92
C GLU A 299 -7.55 -8.52 -22.24
N THR A 300 -6.93 -9.03 -23.31
CA THR A 300 -6.91 -8.38 -24.62
C THR A 300 -8.32 -8.21 -25.16
N ARG A 301 -8.71 -6.97 -25.47
CA ARG A 301 -10.09 -6.63 -25.88
C ARG A 301 -10.61 -7.47 -27.04
N ALA A 302 -9.76 -7.79 -28.02
CA ALA A 302 -10.13 -8.63 -29.15
C ALA A 302 -10.57 -10.05 -28.76
N MET A 303 -10.14 -10.59 -27.61
CA MET A 303 -10.55 -11.93 -27.14
C MET A 303 -12.06 -12.04 -27.01
N LEU A 304 -12.76 -10.96 -26.64
CA LEU A 304 -14.23 -10.94 -26.51
C LEU A 304 -14.96 -11.25 -27.82
N ALA A 305 -14.33 -11.06 -28.98
CA ALA A 305 -14.90 -11.45 -30.27
C ALA A 305 -14.89 -12.97 -30.48
N PHE A 306 -13.96 -13.68 -29.85
CA PHE A 306 -13.73 -15.11 -30.10
C PHE A 306 -14.23 -16.01 -28.99
N ILE A 307 -14.29 -15.53 -27.73
CA ILE A 307 -14.69 -16.32 -26.55
C ILE A 307 -16.02 -17.08 -26.75
N PRO A 308 -17.10 -16.49 -27.32
CA PRO A 308 -18.35 -17.24 -27.53
C PRO A 308 -18.18 -18.50 -28.39
N ARG A 309 -17.43 -18.39 -29.50
CA ARG A 309 -17.15 -19.52 -30.39
C ARG A 309 -16.18 -20.51 -29.75
N ILE A 310 -15.19 -20.01 -29.03
CA ILE A 310 -14.22 -20.86 -28.30
C ILE A 310 -14.92 -21.68 -27.22
N CYS A 311 -15.88 -21.09 -26.48
CA CYS A 311 -16.69 -21.81 -25.50
C CYS A 311 -17.37 -23.01 -26.15
N GLN A 312 -18.10 -22.77 -27.24
CA GLN A 312 -18.79 -23.85 -27.96
C GLN A 312 -17.84 -24.95 -28.46
N ALA A 313 -16.63 -24.57 -28.92
CA ALA A 313 -15.62 -25.51 -29.40
C ALA A 313 -14.99 -26.35 -28.29
N LEU A 314 -14.72 -25.74 -27.12
CA LEU A 314 -14.04 -26.41 -26.00
C LEU A 314 -14.98 -27.15 -25.06
N THR A 315 -16.18 -26.63 -24.83
CA THR A 315 -17.12 -27.18 -23.82
C THR A 315 -18.36 -27.81 -24.43
N GLY A 316 -18.63 -27.60 -25.72
CA GLY A 316 -19.87 -28.05 -26.37
C GLY A 316 -21.11 -27.25 -25.97
N GLU A 317 -20.96 -26.21 -25.15
CA GLU A 317 -22.04 -25.38 -24.61
C GLU A 317 -21.82 -23.90 -24.92
N PRO A 318 -22.90 -23.11 -25.07
CA PRO A 318 -22.78 -21.66 -25.15
C PRO A 318 -22.37 -21.06 -23.80
N LEU A 319 -21.91 -19.81 -23.84
CA LEU A 319 -21.68 -19.02 -22.63
C LEU A 319 -22.99 -18.86 -21.84
N GLN A 320 -22.97 -19.21 -20.55
CA GLN A 320 -24.10 -18.98 -19.64
C GLN A 320 -24.38 -17.49 -19.42
N MET A 321 -23.33 -16.66 -19.41
CA MET A 321 -23.44 -15.20 -19.42
C MET A 321 -22.74 -14.65 -20.67
N PRO A 322 -23.46 -13.94 -21.55
CA PRO A 322 -22.86 -13.38 -22.76
C PRO A 322 -21.85 -12.28 -22.41
N ASN A 323 -20.86 -12.06 -23.28
CA ASN A 323 -20.07 -10.83 -23.24
C ASN A 323 -20.65 -9.76 -24.16
N ILE A 324 -20.20 -8.52 -23.97
CA ILE A 324 -20.49 -7.44 -24.90
C ILE A 324 -20.17 -7.84 -26.36
N ALA A 325 -21.06 -7.49 -27.28
CA ALA A 325 -20.88 -7.77 -28.70
C ALA A 325 -19.62 -7.04 -29.21
N THR A 326 -18.68 -7.82 -29.73
CA THR A 326 -17.34 -7.36 -30.11
C THR A 326 -16.96 -7.96 -31.46
N TRP A 327 -16.44 -7.13 -32.35
CA TRP A 327 -16.03 -7.47 -33.70
C TRP A 327 -14.57 -7.07 -33.91
N TRP A 328 -13.71 -8.01 -34.27
CA TRP A 328 -12.33 -7.70 -34.61
C TRP A 328 -12.22 -7.27 -36.07
N CYS A 329 -11.78 -6.03 -36.30
CA CYS A 329 -11.70 -5.45 -37.64
C CYS A 329 -10.59 -6.08 -38.50
N GLY A 330 -9.80 -7.03 -37.97
CA GLY A 330 -8.88 -7.83 -38.76
C GLY A 330 -9.58 -8.73 -39.77
N GLN A 331 -10.80 -9.19 -39.48
CA GLN A 331 -11.61 -9.99 -40.39
C GLN A 331 -12.49 -9.11 -41.30
N GLY A 332 -12.64 -9.50 -42.56
CA GLY A 332 -13.27 -8.66 -43.58
C GLY A 332 -14.77 -8.40 -43.36
N ALA A 333 -15.52 -9.40 -42.93
CA ALA A 333 -16.96 -9.28 -42.69
C ALA A 333 -17.24 -8.40 -41.45
N GLU A 334 -16.50 -8.64 -40.37
CA GLU A 334 -16.52 -7.90 -39.12
C GLU A 334 -16.14 -6.44 -39.34
N ARG A 335 -15.07 -6.18 -40.12
CA ARG A 335 -14.66 -4.83 -40.51
C ARG A 335 -15.77 -4.09 -41.27
N SER A 336 -16.37 -4.75 -42.25
CA SER A 336 -17.48 -4.18 -43.04
C SER A 336 -18.69 -3.86 -42.15
N HIS A 337 -18.99 -4.73 -41.19
CA HIS A 337 -20.05 -4.49 -40.20
C HIS A 337 -19.77 -3.26 -39.34
N VAL A 338 -18.55 -3.13 -38.82
CA VAL A 338 -18.16 -1.97 -37.99
C VAL A 338 -18.19 -0.67 -38.80
N GLN A 339 -17.72 -0.69 -40.06
CA GLN A 339 -17.80 0.46 -40.96
C GLN A 339 -19.24 0.88 -41.23
N ALA A 340 -20.13 -0.07 -41.50
CA ALA A 340 -21.55 0.21 -41.78
C ALA A 340 -22.34 0.71 -40.55
N ASN A 341 -21.86 0.46 -39.33
CA ASN A 341 -22.56 0.79 -38.08
C ASN A 341 -21.74 1.72 -37.16
N THR A 342 -20.81 2.51 -37.73
CA THR A 342 -19.85 3.33 -36.97
C THR A 342 -20.52 4.29 -35.97
N ASP A 343 -21.72 4.78 -36.26
CA ASP A 343 -22.56 5.64 -35.41
C ASP A 343 -23.11 4.94 -34.15
N ARG A 344 -23.12 3.60 -34.13
CA ARG A 344 -23.64 2.78 -33.03
C ARG A 344 -22.55 2.02 -32.27
N MET A 345 -21.29 2.18 -32.69
CA MET A 345 -20.16 1.43 -32.17
C MET A 345 -19.21 2.31 -31.35
N MET A 346 -18.53 1.67 -30.42
CA MET A 346 -17.24 2.12 -29.90
C MET A 346 -16.14 1.43 -30.71
N ILE A 347 -15.17 2.19 -31.21
CA ILE A 347 -14.02 1.66 -31.95
C ILE A 347 -12.75 2.04 -31.21
N ALA A 348 -11.93 1.05 -30.90
CA ALA A 348 -10.71 1.22 -30.12
C ALA A 348 -9.66 0.17 -30.48
N SER A 349 -8.49 0.26 -29.86
CA SER A 349 -7.42 -0.72 -30.03
C SER A 349 -7.87 -2.13 -29.63
N ALA A 350 -7.65 -3.09 -30.54
CA ALA A 350 -7.84 -4.52 -30.35
C ALA A 350 -6.96 -5.10 -29.24
N LEU A 351 -5.76 -4.53 -29.07
CA LEU A 351 -4.71 -5.01 -28.18
C LEU A 351 -4.75 -4.38 -26.78
N ALA A 352 -5.70 -3.46 -26.54
CA ALA A 352 -5.86 -2.84 -25.24
C ALA A 352 -6.34 -3.86 -24.19
N THR A 353 -5.72 -3.82 -23.01
CA THR A 353 -6.12 -4.57 -21.82
C THR A 353 -7.00 -3.75 -20.88
N ARG A 354 -7.21 -2.45 -21.19
CA ARG A 354 -8.08 -1.55 -20.42
C ARG A 354 -9.55 -1.83 -20.70
N LEU A 355 -10.40 -1.55 -19.71
CA LEU A 355 -11.84 -1.77 -19.81
C LEU A 355 -12.48 -0.86 -20.86
N PRO A 356 -13.64 -1.26 -21.42
CA PRO A 356 -14.34 -0.50 -22.46
C PRO A 356 -14.61 0.98 -22.11
N PHE A 357 -14.83 1.29 -20.83
CA PHE A 357 -15.12 2.64 -20.35
C PHE A 357 -13.87 3.47 -19.98
N ASP A 358 -12.71 2.85 -19.84
CA ASP A 358 -11.42 3.51 -19.58
C ASP A 358 -10.70 3.85 -20.90
N SER A 359 -11.40 4.58 -21.77
CA SER A 359 -10.94 4.89 -23.13
C SER A 359 -9.80 5.93 -23.15
N ASP A 360 -8.91 5.84 -24.12
CA ASP A 360 -7.92 6.87 -24.46
C ASP A 360 -8.44 7.88 -25.49
N GLY A 361 -7.64 8.91 -25.78
CA GLY A 361 -7.95 9.92 -26.79
C GLY A 361 -8.02 9.40 -28.23
N LYS A 362 -7.67 8.13 -28.49
CA LYS A 362 -7.79 7.47 -29.81
C LYS A 362 -9.06 6.62 -29.95
N THR A 363 -9.95 6.66 -28.97
CA THR A 363 -11.21 5.91 -29.02
C THR A 363 -12.30 6.69 -29.75
N VAL A 364 -13.01 6.02 -30.66
CA VAL A 364 -14.22 6.53 -31.31
C VAL A 364 -15.44 6.05 -30.54
N LEU A 365 -16.40 6.94 -30.30
CA LEU A 365 -17.68 6.62 -29.71
C LEU A 365 -18.80 7.25 -30.54
N GLY A 366 -19.70 6.42 -31.07
CA GLY A 366 -20.85 6.89 -31.84
C GLY A 366 -20.45 7.74 -33.06
N GLY A 367 -19.42 7.30 -33.78
CA GLY A 367 -18.94 7.95 -35.00
C GLY A 367 -18.16 9.25 -34.80
N ARG A 368 -17.67 9.55 -33.58
CA ARG A 368 -16.76 10.68 -33.31
C ARG A 368 -15.57 10.24 -32.45
N PHE A 369 -14.38 10.77 -32.75
CA PHE A 369 -13.21 10.62 -31.87
C PHE A 369 -13.45 11.36 -30.55
N ARG A 370 -12.96 10.80 -29.43
CA ARG A 370 -13.05 11.45 -28.11
C ARG A 370 -12.17 12.71 -27.97
N ASP A 371 -11.03 12.79 -28.68
CA ASP A 371 -10.06 13.90 -28.62
C ASP A 371 -9.52 14.30 -30.04
N SER A 372 -8.46 15.13 -30.07
CA SER A 372 -7.79 15.80 -31.21
C SER A 372 -7.47 15.02 -32.50
N ALA A 373 -7.77 13.72 -32.60
CA ALA A 373 -7.61 12.96 -33.83
C ALA A 373 -8.54 13.48 -34.93
N ARG A 374 -7.96 13.88 -36.07
CA ARG A 374 -8.69 14.41 -37.24
C ARG A 374 -8.48 13.49 -38.45
N GLY A 375 -9.56 12.92 -38.97
CA GLY A 375 -9.60 12.13 -40.20
C GLY A 375 -10.91 11.33 -40.34
N PRO A 376 -11.30 10.86 -41.54
CA PRO A 376 -12.45 9.98 -41.71
C PRO A 376 -12.23 8.65 -40.98
N ILE A 377 -13.19 8.23 -40.15
CA ILE A 377 -13.11 6.95 -39.40
C ILE A 377 -12.97 5.75 -40.35
N ALA A 378 -13.57 5.83 -41.54
CA ALA A 378 -13.46 4.80 -42.56
C ALA A 378 -12.00 4.55 -42.99
N ASP A 379 -11.22 5.60 -43.18
CA ASP A 379 -9.81 5.51 -43.59
C ASP A 379 -8.97 4.90 -42.47
N TRP A 380 -9.26 5.26 -41.21
CA TRP A 380 -8.61 4.67 -40.05
C TRP A 380 -8.89 3.17 -39.93
N ILE A 381 -10.14 2.74 -40.08
CA ILE A 381 -10.50 1.32 -40.08
C ILE A 381 -9.85 0.58 -41.26
N ALA A 382 -9.77 1.22 -42.44
CA ALA A 382 -9.14 0.62 -43.61
C ALA A 382 -7.64 0.42 -43.41
N ALA A 383 -6.94 1.40 -42.84
CA ALA A 383 -5.50 1.37 -42.61
C ALA A 383 -5.09 0.47 -41.43
N GLU A 384 -5.85 0.51 -40.33
CA GLU A 384 -5.46 -0.12 -39.05
C GLU A 384 -6.38 -1.26 -38.62
N GLY A 385 -7.25 -1.78 -39.50
CA GLY A 385 -8.28 -2.77 -39.13
C GLY A 385 -7.80 -3.95 -38.29
N GLY A 386 -6.60 -4.50 -38.55
CA GLY A 386 -6.02 -5.58 -37.74
C GLY A 386 -5.76 -5.20 -36.27
N ASN A 387 -5.58 -3.92 -35.97
CA ASN A 387 -5.32 -3.38 -34.63
C ASN A 387 -6.58 -2.80 -33.98
N LEU A 388 -7.76 -2.95 -34.59
CA LEU A 388 -9.00 -2.33 -34.14
C LEU A 388 -10.08 -3.35 -33.83
N VAL A 389 -10.93 -2.99 -32.88
CA VAL A 389 -12.17 -3.69 -32.55
C VAL A 389 -13.33 -2.70 -32.55
N GLY A 390 -14.47 -3.12 -33.08
CA GLY A 390 -15.75 -2.49 -32.82
C GLY A 390 -16.44 -3.20 -31.65
N GLN A 391 -17.05 -2.44 -30.76
CA GLN A 391 -17.92 -2.95 -29.70
C GLN A 391 -19.23 -2.18 -29.71
N GLU A 392 -20.34 -2.83 -29.38
CA GLU A 392 -21.59 -2.12 -29.21
C GLU A 392 -21.45 -1.11 -28.05
N VAL A 393 -22.04 0.08 -28.19
CA VAL A 393 -21.97 1.08 -27.11
C VAL A 393 -22.65 0.53 -25.85
N VAL A 394 -21.87 0.41 -24.79
CA VAL A 394 -22.30 -0.07 -23.48
C VAL A 394 -23.40 0.82 -22.91
N ARG A 395 -24.63 0.32 -22.85
CA ARG A 395 -25.76 0.95 -22.15
C ARG A 395 -26.03 0.17 -20.86
N LEU A 396 -25.52 0.66 -19.74
CA LEU A 396 -25.66 0.00 -18.44
C LEU A 396 -26.96 0.42 -17.75
N SER A 397 -27.57 -0.52 -17.05
CA SER A 397 -28.64 -0.26 -16.11
C SER A 397 -28.15 0.66 -15.00
N THR A 398 -29.09 1.33 -14.34
CA THR A 398 -28.79 2.26 -13.25
C THR A 398 -29.06 1.66 -11.88
N THR A 399 -28.27 2.06 -10.89
CA THR A 399 -28.53 1.85 -9.46
C THR A 399 -28.91 3.18 -8.80
N PRO A 400 -29.73 3.19 -7.73
CA PRO A 400 -29.89 4.36 -6.89
C PRO A 400 -28.55 4.80 -6.29
N ALA A 401 -28.25 6.09 -6.35
CA ALA A 401 -27.10 6.72 -5.70
C ALA A 401 -27.53 8.05 -5.08
N TRP A 402 -26.88 8.43 -3.99
CA TRP A 402 -27.12 9.71 -3.33
C TRP A 402 -26.28 10.81 -4.00
N ASP A 403 -26.90 11.92 -4.41
CA ASP A 403 -26.19 13.05 -5.03
C ASP A 403 -25.96 14.24 -4.09
N GLY A 404 -26.25 14.07 -2.80
CA GLY A 404 -26.20 15.12 -1.78
C GLY A 404 -27.58 15.60 -1.35
N ALA A 405 -28.60 15.46 -2.20
CA ALA A 405 -29.95 15.92 -1.90
C ALA A 405 -31.03 14.85 -2.13
N ALA A 406 -30.85 13.98 -3.12
CA ALA A 406 -31.83 12.97 -3.49
C ALA A 406 -31.20 11.67 -3.99
N LEU A 407 -32.01 10.62 -4.03
CA LEU A 407 -31.67 9.38 -4.71
C LEU A 407 -31.89 9.55 -6.22
N VAL A 408 -30.81 9.43 -6.97
CA VAL A 408 -30.82 9.55 -8.44
C VAL A 408 -30.33 8.25 -9.10
N PRO A 409 -30.86 7.89 -10.27
CA PRO A 409 -30.37 6.73 -11.00
C PRO A 409 -29.02 7.03 -11.66
N ARG A 410 -28.01 6.23 -11.34
CA ARG A 410 -26.65 6.33 -11.93
C ARG A 410 -26.23 5.00 -12.56
N PRO A 411 -25.58 5.01 -13.74
CA PRO A 411 -25.12 3.79 -14.39
C PRO A 411 -24.08 3.08 -13.51
N MET A 412 -24.08 1.75 -13.52
CA MET A 412 -23.15 0.97 -12.70
C MET A 412 -22.51 -0.22 -13.43
N SER A 413 -21.31 -0.59 -13.01
CA SER A 413 -20.68 -1.89 -13.29
C SER A 413 -20.26 -2.56 -11.98
N LEU A 414 -20.23 -3.90 -11.97
CA LEU A 414 -19.81 -4.69 -10.82
C LEU A 414 -18.53 -5.45 -11.18
N ARG A 415 -17.53 -5.36 -10.30
CA ARG A 415 -16.37 -6.23 -10.29
C ARG A 415 -16.62 -7.36 -9.31
N VAL A 416 -16.65 -8.58 -9.82
CA VAL A 416 -16.80 -9.82 -9.04
C VAL A 416 -15.48 -10.56 -9.02
N PHE A 417 -15.04 -11.01 -7.85
CA PHE A 417 -13.77 -11.72 -7.67
C PHE A 417 -13.99 -13.23 -7.57
N ALA A 418 -13.11 -14.00 -8.22
CA ALA A 418 -13.06 -15.45 -8.14
C ALA A 418 -11.68 -15.90 -7.67
N ALA A 419 -11.66 -16.84 -6.73
CA ALA A 419 -10.45 -17.47 -6.21
C ALA A 419 -10.53 -18.99 -6.43
N ARG A 420 -9.44 -19.58 -6.89
CA ARG A 420 -9.29 -21.03 -7.00
C ARG A 420 -8.95 -21.57 -5.62
N THR A 421 -9.68 -22.61 -5.22
CA THR A 421 -9.50 -23.33 -3.97
C THR A 421 -9.35 -24.83 -4.25
N SER A 422 -9.08 -25.63 -3.22
CA SER A 422 -9.07 -27.09 -3.35
C SER A 422 -10.41 -27.69 -3.81
N LYS A 423 -11.52 -26.94 -3.69
CA LYS A 423 -12.86 -27.33 -4.15
C LYS A 423 -13.23 -26.74 -5.52
N GLY A 424 -12.27 -26.13 -6.23
CA GLY A 424 -12.52 -25.39 -7.47
C GLY A 424 -12.71 -23.89 -7.24
N TRP A 425 -13.36 -23.21 -8.19
CA TRP A 425 -13.59 -21.76 -8.14
C TRP A 425 -14.63 -21.37 -7.09
N THR A 426 -14.27 -20.42 -6.23
CA THR A 426 -15.17 -19.77 -5.27
C THR A 426 -15.29 -18.30 -5.61
N LEU A 427 -16.52 -17.78 -5.64
CA LEU A 427 -16.81 -16.37 -5.91
C LEU A 427 -16.99 -15.63 -4.59
N MET A 428 -16.49 -14.40 -4.51
CA MET A 428 -16.73 -13.54 -3.35
C MET A 428 -18.21 -13.14 -3.30
N PRO A 429 -18.99 -13.44 -2.24
CA PRO A 429 -20.42 -13.12 -2.16
C PRO A 429 -20.66 -11.62 -1.96
N GLY A 430 -20.60 -10.88 -3.06
CA GLY A 430 -20.57 -9.41 -3.12
C GLY A 430 -19.50 -8.95 -4.11
N GLY A 431 -18.82 -7.86 -3.77
CA GLY A 431 -17.74 -7.33 -4.59
C GLY A 431 -17.67 -5.82 -4.55
N TYR A 432 -17.28 -5.26 -5.68
CA TYR A 432 -16.95 -3.85 -5.81
C TYR A 432 -17.73 -3.28 -6.99
N ALA A 433 -18.58 -2.28 -6.76
CA ALA A 433 -19.31 -1.62 -7.85
C ALA A 433 -18.73 -0.24 -8.14
N ARG A 434 -18.62 0.10 -9.42
CA ARG A 434 -18.36 1.48 -9.87
C ARG A 434 -19.68 2.11 -10.27
N VAL A 435 -19.90 3.33 -9.80
CA VAL A 435 -21.12 4.11 -10.05
C VAL A 435 -20.73 5.41 -10.75
N GLY A 436 -21.35 5.67 -11.89
CA GLY A 436 -21.04 6.85 -12.68
C GLY A 436 -21.47 8.16 -12.01
N ARG A 437 -20.68 9.22 -12.20
CA ARG A 437 -21.02 10.57 -11.73
C ARG A 437 -22.27 11.10 -12.42
N ASP A 438 -22.34 10.93 -13.74
CA ASP A 438 -23.40 11.43 -14.60
C ASP A 438 -24.26 10.30 -15.17
N ARG A 439 -25.35 10.67 -15.87
CA ARG A 439 -26.25 9.68 -16.50
C ARG A 439 -25.62 8.98 -17.71
N GLU A 440 -24.50 9.50 -18.23
CA GLU A 440 -23.78 8.86 -19.32
C GLU A 440 -22.99 7.64 -18.84
N SER A 441 -23.14 6.51 -19.54
CA SER A 441 -22.44 5.26 -19.23
C SER A 441 -20.91 5.37 -19.34
N THR A 442 -20.41 6.41 -20.01
CA THR A 442 -18.97 6.67 -20.14
C THR A 442 -18.35 7.38 -18.92
N ALA A 443 -19.16 7.72 -17.92
CA ALA A 443 -18.77 8.45 -16.71
C ALA A 443 -18.49 7.55 -15.49
N ILE A 444 -18.29 6.23 -15.69
CA ILE A 444 -18.06 5.24 -14.62
C ILE A 444 -16.59 5.17 -14.17
N SER A 445 -15.67 5.78 -14.93
CA SER A 445 -14.26 5.81 -14.56
C SER A 445 -14.02 6.64 -13.29
N LEU A 446 -13.28 6.08 -12.34
CA LEU A 446 -12.88 6.77 -11.10
C LEU A 446 -12.07 8.04 -11.38
N GLN A 447 -11.23 8.00 -12.41
CA GLN A 447 -10.43 9.15 -12.85
C GLN A 447 -11.28 10.29 -13.43
N ARG A 448 -12.60 10.08 -13.59
CA ARG A 448 -13.55 11.10 -14.06
C ARG A 448 -14.62 11.41 -13.02
N GLY A 449 -14.33 11.13 -11.75
CA GLY A 449 -15.19 11.46 -10.61
C GLY A 449 -16.33 10.48 -10.35
N GLY A 450 -16.26 9.24 -10.87
CA GLY A 450 -17.15 8.15 -10.46
C GLY A 450 -16.95 7.76 -9.00
N SER A 451 -18.00 7.26 -8.36
CA SER A 451 -17.97 6.74 -6.98
C SER A 451 -17.95 5.22 -6.95
N VAL A 452 -17.70 4.65 -5.77
CA VAL A 452 -17.60 3.21 -5.56
C VAL A 452 -18.54 2.73 -4.49
N ALA A 453 -19.33 1.71 -4.79
CA ALA A 453 -20.30 1.15 -3.87
C ALA A 453 -19.87 -0.25 -3.40
N ASP A 454 -20.20 -0.58 -2.15
CA ASP A 454 -20.24 -1.96 -1.69
C ASP A 454 -21.38 -2.71 -2.42
N VAL A 455 -21.21 -4.01 -2.65
CA VAL A 455 -22.21 -4.89 -3.25
C VAL A 455 -22.70 -5.85 -2.18
N TRP A 456 -23.97 -5.71 -1.80
CA TRP A 456 -24.60 -6.56 -0.80
C TRP A 456 -25.37 -7.68 -1.49
N LEU A 457 -24.98 -8.91 -1.18
CA LEU A 457 -25.83 -10.06 -1.38
C LEU A 457 -26.79 -10.16 -0.21
N LEU A 458 -28.07 -9.88 -0.47
CA LEU A 458 -29.12 -10.03 0.52
C LEU A 458 -29.54 -11.50 0.57
N ALA A 459 -29.34 -12.12 1.73
CA ALA A 459 -29.77 -13.47 2.02
C ALA A 459 -31.07 -13.45 2.83
N ASP A 460 -31.98 -14.39 2.57
CA ASP A 460 -33.13 -14.59 3.46
C ASP A 460 -32.62 -15.14 4.82
N PRO A 461 -33.10 -14.62 5.96
CA PRO A 461 -32.92 -15.34 7.23
C PRO A 461 -33.90 -16.53 7.21
N PRO A 462 -33.58 -17.81 7.57
CA PRO A 462 -32.42 -18.36 8.31
C PRO A 462 -31.84 -19.70 7.73
N GLY A 463 -30.77 -20.24 8.34
CA GLY A 463 -30.52 -21.69 8.37
C GLY A 463 -29.41 -22.33 7.51
N ALA A 464 -28.63 -21.58 6.72
CA ALA A 464 -27.56 -22.18 5.91
C ALA A 464 -26.26 -21.36 5.92
N GLN A 465 -25.53 -21.37 7.04
CA GLN A 465 -24.10 -21.05 7.03
C GLN A 465 -23.34 -21.98 7.98
N THR A 466 -23.36 -23.27 7.67
CA THR A 466 -22.43 -24.26 8.24
C THR A 466 -21.07 -24.08 7.56
N ALA A 467 -20.35 -23.00 7.93
CA ALA A 467 -18.94 -22.80 7.54
C ALA A 467 -18.18 -21.88 8.52
N ILE A 468 -18.68 -21.71 9.75
CA ILE A 468 -18.02 -20.87 10.77
C ILE A 468 -17.55 -21.72 11.98
N ALA A 469 -17.91 -22.99 12.05
CA ALA A 469 -17.43 -23.90 13.10
C ALA A 469 -16.04 -24.52 12.78
N GLU A 470 -15.69 -24.74 11.51
CA GLU A 470 -14.42 -25.41 11.16
C GLU A 470 -13.20 -24.49 11.16
N ALA A 471 -13.38 -23.17 11.03
CA ALA A 471 -12.26 -22.21 11.08
C ALA A 471 -11.79 -21.88 12.52
N ARG A 472 -12.47 -22.40 13.55
CA ARG A 472 -12.10 -22.12 14.96
C ARG A 472 -11.33 -23.27 15.63
N SER A 473 -11.08 -24.39 14.96
CA SER A 473 -10.49 -25.58 15.60
C SER A 473 -9.03 -25.88 15.26
N SER A 474 -8.34 -25.03 14.51
CA SER A 474 -6.88 -25.04 14.53
C SER A 474 -6.41 -23.65 14.98
N LEU A 475 -5.89 -23.57 16.20
CA LEU A 475 -4.81 -22.63 16.45
C LEU A 475 -3.70 -23.04 15.48
N GLY A 476 -3.75 -22.54 14.25
CA GLY A 476 -2.68 -22.72 13.27
C GLY A 476 -1.35 -22.32 13.91
N ALA A 477 -0.26 -22.90 13.42
CA ALA A 477 1.07 -22.53 13.88
C ALA A 477 1.18 -21.00 13.91
N ARG A 478 1.64 -20.44 15.05
CA ARG A 478 1.83 -18.99 15.17
C ARG A 478 2.71 -18.59 13.97
N PRO A 479 2.26 -17.67 13.10
CA PRO A 479 3.04 -17.28 11.95
C PRO A 479 4.41 -16.81 12.42
N ASP A 480 5.46 -17.29 11.76
CA ASP A 480 6.82 -16.91 12.10
C ASP A 480 7.05 -15.46 11.67
N LEU A 481 6.72 -14.55 12.58
CA LEU A 481 6.86 -13.10 12.41
C LEU A 481 8.34 -12.65 12.43
N SER A 482 9.28 -13.61 12.41
CA SER A 482 10.72 -13.37 12.25
C SER A 482 11.13 -13.12 10.79
N LEU A 483 10.28 -13.42 9.80
CA LEU A 483 10.53 -13.14 8.38
C LEU A 483 10.29 -11.66 8.06
N LEU A 484 11.28 -10.83 8.39
CA LEU A 484 11.30 -9.39 8.07
C LEU A 484 12.24 -9.15 6.87
N PRO A 485 11.71 -8.68 5.71
CA PRO A 485 12.55 -8.25 4.61
C PRO A 485 13.53 -7.16 5.03
N SER A 486 14.75 -7.21 4.48
CA SER A 486 15.86 -6.32 4.85
C SER A 486 15.52 -4.86 4.60
N ARG A 487 14.85 -4.57 3.48
CA ARG A 487 14.34 -3.24 3.13
C ARG A 487 13.30 -2.72 4.13
N ALA A 488 12.41 -3.59 4.60
CA ALA A 488 11.42 -3.21 5.61
C ALA A 488 12.10 -2.90 6.96
N ALA A 489 13.15 -3.66 7.32
CA ALA A 489 13.97 -3.38 8.49
C ALA A 489 14.72 -2.04 8.37
N ASP A 490 15.30 -1.76 7.20
CA ASP A 490 16.01 -0.51 6.89
C ASP A 490 15.08 0.71 7.02
N ASN A 491 13.88 0.63 6.43
CA ASN A 491 12.87 1.70 6.55
C ASN A 491 12.45 1.94 8.01
N LEU A 492 12.25 0.87 8.80
CA LEU A 492 11.91 1.01 10.22
C LEU A 492 13.06 1.62 11.03
N TYR A 493 14.30 1.21 10.74
CA TYR A 493 15.51 1.77 11.36
C TYR A 493 15.65 3.27 11.07
N TRP A 494 15.55 3.68 9.80
CA TRP A 494 15.65 5.08 9.40
C TRP A 494 14.48 5.93 9.86
N LEU A 495 13.25 5.42 9.84
CA LEU A 495 12.09 6.08 10.45
C LEU A 495 12.38 6.46 11.90
N GLY A 496 12.92 5.52 12.68
CA GLY A 496 13.31 5.79 14.06
C GLY A 496 14.30 6.95 14.17
N ARG A 497 15.31 6.99 13.29
CA ARG A 497 16.31 8.06 13.26
C ARG A 497 15.73 9.41 12.84
N TYR A 498 14.92 9.46 11.79
CA TYR A 498 14.33 10.71 11.29
C TYR A 498 13.40 11.34 12.32
N VAL A 499 12.56 10.55 12.98
CA VAL A 499 11.66 11.04 14.03
C VAL A 499 12.45 11.59 15.22
N GLU A 500 13.54 10.92 15.60
CA GLU A 500 14.39 11.36 16.71
C GLU A 500 15.18 12.62 16.37
N ARG A 501 15.74 12.71 15.16
CA ARG A 501 16.44 13.90 14.65
C ARG A 501 15.50 15.11 14.54
N ALA A 502 14.27 14.89 14.10
CA ALA A 502 13.24 15.92 14.09
C ALA A 502 12.91 16.39 15.52
N GLU A 503 12.76 15.48 16.50
CA GLU A 503 12.57 15.83 17.92
C GLU A 503 13.73 16.71 18.45
N GLY A 504 14.98 16.29 18.20
CA GLY A 504 16.17 17.04 18.61
C GLY A 504 16.24 18.44 18.01
N THR A 505 15.95 18.55 16.71
CA THR A 505 15.91 19.83 15.98
C THR A 505 14.83 20.75 16.53
N MET A 506 13.61 20.24 16.77
CA MET A 506 12.52 21.01 17.38
C MET A 506 12.90 21.51 18.78
N ARG A 507 13.61 20.72 19.60
CA ARG A 507 14.06 21.16 20.93
C ARG A 507 15.04 22.33 20.85
N LEU A 508 16.00 22.27 19.94
CA LEU A 508 16.97 23.35 19.71
C LEU A 508 16.29 24.61 19.16
N LEU A 509 15.38 24.48 18.18
CA LEU A 509 14.63 25.61 17.64
C LEU A 509 13.76 26.28 18.72
N ARG A 510 13.06 25.49 19.54
CA ARG A 510 12.30 26.04 20.67
C ARG A 510 13.21 26.82 21.62
N ALA A 511 14.36 26.25 22.00
CA ALA A 511 15.31 26.89 22.90
C ALA A 511 15.90 28.19 22.31
N PHE A 512 16.12 28.24 20.99
CA PHE A 512 16.54 29.43 20.26
C PHE A 512 15.46 30.51 20.28
N HIS A 513 14.22 30.16 19.93
CA HIS A 513 13.13 31.13 19.80
C HIS A 513 12.64 31.71 21.13
N VAL A 514 12.66 30.93 22.23
CA VAL A 514 12.40 31.47 23.58
C VAL A 514 13.41 32.56 23.93
N ARG A 515 14.70 32.32 23.66
CA ARG A 515 15.77 33.29 23.96
C ARG A 515 15.73 34.52 23.04
N LEU A 516 15.27 34.35 21.80
CA LEU A 516 15.01 35.45 20.87
C LEU A 516 13.85 36.34 21.35
N ALA A 517 12.86 35.76 22.03
CA ALA A 517 11.73 36.52 22.58
C ALA A 517 12.12 37.30 23.85
N ASP A 518 12.91 36.68 24.72
CA ASP A 518 13.37 37.29 25.98
C ASP A 518 14.31 38.48 25.76
N ASN A 519 15.01 38.57 24.61
CA ASN A 519 16.04 39.57 24.35
C ASN A 519 15.89 40.27 22.99
N ALA A 520 15.72 41.59 22.99
CA ALA A 520 15.66 42.41 21.77
C ALA A 520 17.03 42.61 21.07
N ALA A 521 18.14 42.16 21.67
CA ALA A 521 19.49 42.26 21.09
C ALA A 521 19.95 40.89 20.57
N ALA A 522 20.21 40.79 19.26
CA ALA A 522 20.54 39.57 18.53
C ALA A 522 21.95 38.97 18.80
N ASP A 523 22.65 39.42 19.85
CA ASP A 523 24.10 39.18 20.04
C ASP A 523 24.43 38.52 21.39
N MET A 524 23.59 37.59 21.83
CA MET A 524 23.88 36.77 23.02
C MET A 524 24.76 35.57 22.63
N PRO A 525 25.93 35.36 23.27
CA PRO A 525 26.84 34.26 22.92
C PRO A 525 26.19 32.87 22.95
N LEU A 526 25.30 32.60 23.91
CA LEU A 526 24.57 31.32 23.99
C LEU A 526 23.59 31.14 22.82
N GLN A 527 22.93 32.21 22.37
CA GLN A 527 22.04 32.17 21.22
C GLN A 527 22.81 31.88 19.93
N HIS A 528 23.99 32.49 19.76
CA HIS A 528 24.89 32.19 18.66
C HIS A 528 25.34 30.72 18.67
N ALA A 529 25.68 30.17 19.83
CA ALA A 529 26.04 28.76 19.98
C ALA A 529 24.89 27.79 19.61
N ILE A 530 23.63 28.15 19.93
CA ILE A 530 22.46 27.38 19.49
C ILE A 530 22.30 27.48 17.96
N ALA A 531 22.42 28.68 17.40
CA ALA A 531 22.33 28.90 15.95
C ALA A 531 23.41 28.15 15.17
N GLU A 532 24.65 28.12 15.68
CA GLU A 532 25.74 27.34 15.11
C GLU A 532 25.44 25.83 15.15
N ALA A 533 24.91 25.33 16.27
CA ALA A 533 24.51 23.93 16.39
C ALA A 533 23.42 23.55 15.36
N LEU A 534 22.45 24.42 15.14
CA LEU A 534 21.40 24.26 14.12
C LEU A 534 21.99 24.34 12.70
N THR A 535 22.89 25.28 12.44
CA THR A 535 23.56 25.44 11.13
C THR A 535 24.37 24.18 10.77
N VAL A 536 25.08 23.59 11.73
CA VAL A 536 25.81 22.32 11.54
C VAL A 536 24.86 21.17 11.21
N ALA A 537 23.61 21.21 11.69
CA ALA A 537 22.57 20.25 11.34
C ALA A 537 21.86 20.56 10.01
N GLY A 538 22.30 21.60 9.28
CA GLY A 538 21.70 22.04 8.01
C GLY A 538 20.41 22.83 8.19
N VAL A 539 20.19 23.41 9.37
CA VAL A 539 18.97 24.13 9.74
C VAL A 539 19.23 25.63 9.73
N ASP A 540 18.53 26.37 8.86
CA ASP A 540 18.61 27.83 8.83
C ASP A 540 17.70 28.45 9.91
N VAL A 541 18.29 29.16 10.86
CA VAL A 541 17.57 29.81 11.96
C VAL A 541 16.84 31.09 11.55
N ALA A 542 17.09 31.60 10.33
CA ALA A 542 16.31 32.69 9.76
C ALA A 542 14.88 32.24 9.43
N GLU A 543 14.68 30.95 9.19
CA GLU A 543 13.37 30.35 8.98
C GLU A 543 12.78 29.87 10.33
N PRO A 544 11.58 30.33 10.74
CA PRO A 544 10.93 29.87 11.97
C PRO A 544 10.61 28.37 11.99
N VAL A 545 10.23 27.84 10.83
CA VAL A 545 10.07 26.40 10.58
C VAL A 545 10.94 26.05 9.38
N PRO A 546 12.18 25.63 9.62
CA PRO A 546 13.16 25.44 8.55
C PRO A 546 12.77 24.32 7.61
N GLY A 547 13.04 24.48 6.31
CA GLY A 547 12.82 23.42 5.30
C GLY A 547 13.45 22.08 5.68
N ALA A 548 14.62 22.11 6.34
CA ALA A 548 15.28 20.91 6.85
C ALA A 548 14.41 20.11 7.86
N LEU A 549 13.60 20.78 8.69
CA LEU A 549 12.69 20.09 9.62
C LEU A 549 11.55 19.40 8.87
N THR A 550 10.97 20.07 7.86
CA THR A 550 9.92 19.48 7.03
C THR A 550 10.45 18.32 6.20
N ASP A 551 11.69 18.39 5.71
CA ASP A 551 12.35 17.32 4.97
C ASP A 551 12.60 16.09 5.85
N MET A 552 12.99 16.27 7.10
CA MET A 552 13.14 15.16 8.07
C MET A 552 11.80 14.46 8.34
N LEU A 553 10.73 15.24 8.51
CA LEU A 553 9.38 14.69 8.72
C LEU A 553 8.83 14.02 7.47
N ASP A 554 9.12 14.56 6.28
CA ASP A 554 8.80 13.87 5.03
C ASP A 554 9.57 12.56 4.90
N ALA A 555 10.87 12.55 5.13
CA ALA A 555 11.67 11.32 5.12
C ALA A 555 11.12 10.26 6.11
N ALA A 556 10.67 10.68 7.30
CA ALA A 556 9.99 9.80 8.25
C ALA A 556 8.68 9.23 7.67
N VAL A 557 7.82 10.08 7.10
CA VAL A 557 6.57 9.65 6.48
C VAL A 557 6.83 8.69 5.31
N GLN A 558 7.79 9.00 4.43
CA GLN A 558 8.17 8.15 3.29
C GLN A 558 8.65 6.77 3.79
N SER A 559 9.53 6.72 4.79
CA SER A 559 9.98 5.45 5.37
C SER A 559 8.83 4.66 6.01
N ALA A 560 7.93 5.31 6.75
CA ALA A 560 6.77 4.64 7.34
C ALA A 560 5.79 4.11 6.27
N ALA A 561 5.65 4.83 5.16
CA ALA A 561 4.73 4.52 4.08
C ALA A 561 5.17 3.25 3.31
N GLN A 562 6.47 3.01 3.18
CA GLN A 562 7.04 1.79 2.58
C GLN A 562 6.75 0.51 3.39
N VAL A 563 6.42 0.64 4.67
CA VAL A 563 6.09 -0.45 5.59
C VAL A 563 4.71 -0.26 6.23
N ARG A 564 3.76 0.26 5.44
CA ARG A 564 2.39 0.61 5.89
C ARG A 564 1.66 -0.56 6.57
N ASP A 565 1.94 -1.79 6.16
CA ASP A 565 1.41 -3.03 6.74
C ASP A 565 1.85 -3.27 8.19
N ARG A 566 2.88 -2.56 8.67
CA ARG A 566 3.46 -2.70 10.02
C ARG A 566 3.01 -1.65 11.02
N PHE A 567 2.27 -0.64 10.58
CA PHE A 567 1.76 0.42 11.43
C PHE A 567 0.31 0.20 11.82
N SER A 568 0.01 0.54 13.07
CA SER A 568 -1.37 0.79 13.46
C SER A 568 -1.93 1.97 12.65
N VAL A 569 -3.25 2.02 12.56
CA VAL A 569 -3.93 3.13 11.92
C VAL A 569 -3.59 4.45 12.62
N ASP A 570 -3.73 4.50 13.95
CA ASP A 570 -3.45 5.70 14.74
C ASP A 570 -2.00 6.16 14.66
N GLY A 571 -1.04 5.23 14.63
CA GLY A 571 0.38 5.56 14.53
C GLY A 571 0.72 6.20 13.18
N TRP A 572 0.08 5.75 12.11
CA TRP A 572 0.22 6.35 10.78
C TRP A 572 -0.38 7.77 10.74
N LEU A 573 -1.60 7.94 11.26
CA LEU A 573 -2.27 9.25 11.31
C LEU A 573 -1.47 10.26 12.13
N ALA A 574 -1.01 9.88 13.33
CA ALA A 574 -0.23 10.78 14.19
C ALA A 574 1.05 11.30 13.51
N LEU A 575 1.72 10.47 12.69
CA LEU A 575 2.89 10.89 11.93
C LEU A 575 2.52 11.84 10.77
N LYS A 576 1.42 11.56 10.06
CA LYS A 576 0.91 12.42 8.98
C LYS A 576 0.41 13.76 9.50
N GLU A 577 -0.30 13.78 10.62
CA GLU A 577 -0.76 15.00 11.28
C GLU A 577 0.41 15.85 11.75
N LEU A 578 1.46 15.23 12.30
CA LEU A 578 2.70 15.93 12.66
C LEU A 578 3.37 16.58 11.44
N GLN A 579 3.52 15.83 10.34
CA GLN A 579 4.06 16.36 9.09
C GLN A 579 3.21 17.52 8.57
N GLY A 580 1.89 17.33 8.52
CA GLY A 580 0.94 18.33 8.04
C GLY A 580 0.95 19.60 8.87
N ALA A 581 1.04 19.48 10.20
CA ALA A 581 1.17 20.63 11.09
C ALA A 581 2.47 21.41 10.84
N ALA A 582 3.60 20.72 10.64
CA ALA A 582 4.87 21.38 10.31
C ALA A 582 4.83 22.11 8.96
N LEU A 583 4.24 21.49 7.93
CA LEU A 583 4.07 22.11 6.61
C LEU A 583 3.14 23.33 6.68
N LEU A 584 2.01 23.22 7.38
CA LEU A 584 1.07 24.33 7.55
C LEU A 584 1.74 25.52 8.26
N LEU A 585 2.57 25.25 9.27
CA LEU A 585 3.34 26.31 9.94
C LEU A 585 4.35 26.98 9.00
N ALA A 586 5.03 26.20 8.14
CA ALA A 586 5.94 26.76 7.14
C ALA A 586 5.19 27.60 6.09
N GLU A 587 4.05 27.13 5.60
CA GLU A 587 3.19 27.85 4.63
C GLU A 587 2.63 29.15 5.20
N ASN A 588 2.05 29.11 6.41
CA ASN A 588 1.50 30.28 7.07
C ASN A 588 2.58 31.34 7.39
N HIS A 589 3.84 30.92 7.54
CA HIS A 589 4.95 31.84 7.72
C HIS A 589 5.31 32.54 6.41
N LEU A 590 5.40 31.78 5.31
CA LEU A 590 5.63 32.31 3.96
C LEU A 590 4.52 33.29 3.53
N SER A 591 3.27 33.04 3.91
CA SER A 591 2.13 33.92 3.62
C SER A 591 2.06 35.17 4.51
N GLY A 592 2.86 35.23 5.59
CA GLY A 592 2.85 36.32 6.57
C GLY A 592 1.67 36.30 7.54
N GLU A 593 0.96 35.16 7.65
CA GLU A 593 -0.24 34.98 8.47
C GLU A 593 0.06 34.53 9.92
N LEU A 594 1.30 34.13 10.24
CA LEU A 594 1.73 33.76 11.60
C LEU A 594 2.32 34.95 12.42
N PRO A 595 2.28 34.90 13.76
CA PRO A 595 2.89 35.93 14.60
C PRO A 595 4.42 35.96 14.45
N ARG A 596 5.00 37.17 14.51
CA ARG A 596 6.44 37.42 14.29
C ARG A 596 7.32 37.25 15.53
N SER A 597 6.75 37.00 16.71
CA SER A 597 7.51 36.94 17.96
C SER A 597 8.14 35.56 18.17
N GLY A 598 9.34 35.52 18.77
CA GLY A 598 9.99 34.25 19.13
C GLY A 598 9.13 33.38 20.05
N ASP A 599 8.33 33.99 20.93
CA ASP A 599 7.46 33.27 21.86
C ASP A 599 6.34 32.50 21.16
N ASP A 600 5.78 33.08 20.10
CA ASP A 600 4.73 32.44 19.33
C ASP A 600 5.28 31.23 18.57
N ILE A 601 6.46 31.38 17.95
CA ILE A 601 7.14 30.29 17.23
C ILE A 601 7.51 29.15 18.21
N ALA A 602 8.05 29.49 19.39
CA ALA A 602 8.37 28.50 20.42
C ALA A 602 7.14 27.72 20.90
N ARG A 603 5.96 28.36 20.94
CA ARG A 603 4.69 27.72 21.31
C ARG A 603 4.22 26.73 20.24
N GLU A 604 4.34 27.08 18.97
CA GLU A 604 4.00 26.20 17.84
C GLU A 604 4.93 24.97 17.79
N ILE A 605 6.24 25.18 17.93
CA ILE A 605 7.22 24.08 18.02
C ILE A 605 6.93 23.19 19.23
N SER A 606 6.48 23.75 20.35
CA SER A 606 6.03 22.96 21.51
C SER A 606 4.80 22.11 21.19
N GLY A 607 3.93 22.55 20.29
CA GLY A 607 2.84 21.76 19.71
C GLY A 607 3.35 20.55 18.93
N LEU A 608 4.30 20.76 18.03
CA LEU A 608 4.95 19.68 17.25
C LEU A 608 5.64 18.66 18.17
N LEU A 609 6.35 19.12 19.21
CA LEU A 609 6.99 18.24 20.19
C LEU A 609 5.99 17.32 20.93
N ARG A 610 4.79 17.83 21.25
CA ARG A 610 3.72 17.00 21.83
C ARG A 610 3.23 15.95 20.84
N GLN A 611 3.07 16.31 19.57
CA GLN A 611 2.65 15.38 18.52
C GLN A 611 3.70 14.28 18.24
N VAL A 612 5.00 14.62 18.15
CA VAL A 612 6.11 13.64 18.06
C VAL A 612 6.10 12.66 19.25
N THR A 613 5.85 13.19 20.44
CA THR A 613 5.74 12.37 21.67
C THR A 613 4.53 11.44 21.60
N GLY A 614 3.40 11.92 21.07
CA GLY A 614 2.20 11.12 20.81
C GLY A 614 2.46 9.96 19.85
N PHE A 615 3.08 10.23 18.69
CA PHE A 615 3.52 9.20 17.75
C PHE A 615 4.45 8.18 18.43
N SER A 616 5.45 8.68 19.18
CA SER A 616 6.39 7.84 19.92
C SER A 616 5.71 6.92 20.94
N GLY A 617 4.69 7.41 21.64
CA GLY A 617 3.88 6.63 22.58
C GLY A 617 3.09 5.53 21.85
N LEU A 618 2.40 5.88 20.76
CA LEU A 618 1.65 4.92 19.94
C LEU A 618 2.54 3.80 19.39
N VAL A 619 3.76 4.11 18.94
CA VAL A 619 4.71 3.09 18.49
C VAL A 619 5.15 2.18 19.65
N GLN A 620 5.30 2.71 20.86
CA GLN A 620 5.64 1.88 22.01
C GLN A 620 4.48 0.98 22.44
N ASP A 621 3.26 1.50 22.45
CA ASP A 621 2.11 0.79 23.02
C ASP A 621 1.44 -0.17 22.02
N ASN A 622 1.38 0.21 20.74
CA ASN A 622 0.59 -0.52 19.73
C ASN A 622 1.42 -1.40 18.79
N MET A 623 2.74 -1.20 18.71
CA MET A 623 3.59 -2.03 17.85
C MET A 623 4.05 -3.28 18.60
N TYR A 624 3.75 -4.46 18.03
CA TYR A 624 4.19 -5.72 18.62
C TYR A 624 5.73 -5.81 18.66
N ARG A 625 6.29 -6.36 19.75
CA ARG A 625 7.74 -6.37 20.04
C ARG A 625 8.53 -7.44 19.25
N PHE A 626 8.31 -7.47 17.93
CA PHE A 626 9.08 -8.25 16.96
C PHE A 626 10.32 -7.49 16.46
N THR A 627 11.05 -8.12 15.54
CA THR A 627 12.31 -7.59 14.97
C THR A 627 12.13 -6.20 14.35
N GLY A 628 11.01 -5.93 13.67
CA GLY A 628 10.75 -4.60 13.10
C GLY A 628 10.71 -3.49 14.16
N TRP A 629 10.03 -3.73 15.29
CA TRP A 629 10.01 -2.78 16.41
C TRP A 629 11.40 -2.56 17.02
N ARG A 630 12.25 -3.61 17.02
CA ARG A 630 13.64 -3.51 17.51
C ARG A 630 14.45 -2.59 16.61
N PHE A 631 14.39 -2.73 15.28
CA PHE A 631 15.11 -1.85 14.37
C PHE A 631 14.71 -0.39 14.52
N LEU A 632 13.40 -0.10 14.60
CA LEU A 632 12.91 1.25 14.89
C LEU A 632 13.44 1.77 16.22
N SER A 633 13.36 0.96 17.27
CA SER A 633 13.83 1.35 18.60
C SER A 633 15.34 1.55 18.67
N ILE A 634 16.13 0.76 17.94
CA ILE A 634 17.59 0.92 17.82
C ILE A 634 17.90 2.20 17.07
N GLY A 635 17.22 2.50 15.95
CA GLY A 635 17.40 3.74 15.22
C GLY A 635 17.19 4.97 16.09
N ARG A 636 16.10 4.99 16.87
CA ARG A 636 15.84 6.05 17.86
C ARG A 636 16.90 6.14 18.95
N ALA A 637 17.24 5.02 19.58
CA ALA A 637 18.22 5.00 20.67
C ALA A 637 19.60 5.48 20.19
N LEU A 638 19.99 5.08 18.98
CA LEU A 638 21.25 5.45 18.35
C LEU A 638 21.29 6.95 18.02
N GLU A 639 20.28 7.48 17.33
CA GLU A 639 20.20 8.90 16.98
C GLU A 639 20.22 9.77 18.24
N ARG A 640 19.37 9.42 19.24
CA ARG A 640 19.35 10.13 20.53
C ARG A 640 20.71 10.08 21.23
N SER A 641 21.41 8.95 21.20
CA SER A 641 22.74 8.83 21.81
C SER A 641 23.75 9.75 21.14
N MET A 642 23.72 9.84 19.81
CA MET A 642 24.60 10.74 19.05
C MET A 642 24.29 12.21 19.32
N ASP A 643 23.00 12.57 19.40
CA ASP A 643 22.54 13.94 19.69
C ASP A 643 22.91 14.35 21.12
N THR A 644 22.71 13.46 22.10
CA THR A 644 23.13 13.70 23.49
C THR A 644 24.64 13.90 23.59
N CYS A 645 25.45 13.10 22.86
CA CYS A 645 26.90 13.30 22.84
C CYS A 645 27.28 14.69 22.26
N ALA A 646 26.70 15.06 21.12
CA ALA A 646 26.98 16.35 20.47
C ALA A 646 26.54 17.54 21.33
N MET A 647 25.36 17.45 21.94
CA MET A 647 24.83 18.48 22.84
C MET A 647 25.74 18.67 24.06
N LEU A 648 26.12 17.58 24.74
CA LEU A 648 26.99 17.66 25.92
C LEU A 648 28.39 18.15 25.55
N ALA A 649 28.94 17.69 24.42
CA ALA A 649 30.27 18.11 23.98
C ALA A 649 30.34 19.60 23.61
N ARG A 650 29.22 20.20 23.19
CA ARG A 650 29.14 21.60 22.81
C ARG A 650 28.78 22.52 23.97
N PHE A 651 27.76 22.16 24.75
CA PHE A 651 27.19 23.06 25.77
C PHE A 651 27.73 22.82 27.19
N CYS A 652 28.47 21.73 27.41
CA CYS A 652 29.18 21.46 28.67
C CYS A 652 30.70 21.60 28.52
N ASP A 653 31.18 22.15 27.40
CA ASP A 653 32.59 22.49 27.21
C ASP A 653 32.98 23.67 28.13
N GLU A 654 34.26 23.76 28.50
CA GLU A 654 34.76 24.89 29.29
C GLU A 654 34.70 26.22 28.50
N ALA A 655 34.80 26.16 27.18
CA ALA A 655 34.65 27.31 26.30
C ALA A 655 33.18 27.63 25.95
N ALA A 656 32.20 26.86 26.46
CA ALA A 656 30.79 27.10 26.19
C ALA A 656 30.31 28.42 26.85
N PRO A 657 29.41 29.17 26.19
CA PRO A 657 28.81 30.36 26.77
C PRO A 657 28.11 30.11 28.12
N GLU A 658 28.01 31.16 28.94
CA GLU A 658 27.23 31.12 30.18
C GLU A 658 25.78 30.68 29.89
N GLY A 659 25.24 29.81 30.76
CA GLY A 659 23.93 29.18 30.58
C GLY A 659 23.92 27.92 29.71
N GLY A 660 25.06 27.50 29.13
CA GLY A 660 25.17 26.26 28.35
C GLY A 660 24.78 25.01 29.13
N LEU A 661 25.14 24.94 30.41
CA LEU A 661 24.79 23.82 31.29
C LEU A 661 23.28 23.73 31.56
N ASP A 662 22.62 24.86 31.79
CA ASP A 662 21.17 24.90 31.99
C ASP A 662 20.43 24.58 30.69
N LEU A 663 20.96 25.04 29.54
CA LEU A 663 20.45 24.66 28.22
C LEU A 663 20.57 23.14 27.99
N ALA A 664 21.69 22.51 28.34
CA ALA A 664 21.83 21.05 28.22
C ALA A 664 20.77 20.30 29.04
N VAL A 665 20.49 20.78 30.26
CA VAL A 665 19.43 20.22 31.12
C VAL A 665 18.03 20.47 30.54
N GLU A 666 17.79 21.63 29.92
CA GLU A 666 16.55 21.99 29.23
C GLU A 666 16.31 21.08 28.01
N LEU A 667 17.31 20.93 27.13
CA LEU A 667 17.24 20.09 25.94
C LEU A 667 17.07 18.61 26.31
N GLY A 668 17.76 18.16 27.37
CA GLY A 668 17.60 16.83 27.95
C GLY A 668 16.28 16.60 28.70
N ASP A 669 15.38 17.58 28.74
CA ASP A 669 14.07 17.54 29.44
C ASP A 669 14.19 17.06 30.90
N SER A 670 15.29 17.42 31.55
CA SER A 670 15.71 16.84 32.83
C SER A 670 15.74 17.87 33.96
N GLY A 671 15.16 19.07 33.76
CA GLY A 671 15.21 20.17 34.73
C GLY A 671 14.59 19.85 36.10
N ILE A 672 13.44 19.15 36.13
CA ILE A 672 12.83 18.73 37.41
C ILE A 672 13.69 17.67 38.09
N THR A 673 14.20 16.70 37.33
CA THR A 673 15.04 15.61 37.85
C THR A 673 16.36 16.15 38.40
N HIS A 674 17.01 17.06 37.68
CA HIS A 674 18.25 17.71 38.09
C HIS A 674 18.06 18.46 39.42
N ARG A 675 17.06 19.35 39.49
CA ARG A 675 16.74 20.12 40.72
C ARG A 675 16.40 19.25 41.93
N ARG A 676 15.82 18.07 41.72
CA ARG A 676 15.52 17.12 42.80
C ARG A 676 16.74 16.33 43.26
N ARG A 677 17.67 16.04 42.35
CA ARG A 677 18.80 15.14 42.60
C ARG A 677 20.04 15.89 43.09
N TYR A 678 20.22 17.14 42.68
CA TYR A 678 21.36 17.96 43.07
C TYR A 678 20.89 19.21 43.80
N THR A 679 21.36 19.38 45.04
CA THR A 679 20.97 20.47 45.95
C THR A 679 21.68 21.81 45.65
N ILE A 680 22.62 21.83 44.70
CA ILE A 680 23.53 22.95 44.39
C ILE A 680 23.28 23.42 42.94
N ALA A 681 23.69 24.66 42.64
CA ALA A 681 23.76 25.25 41.30
C ALA A 681 24.28 24.27 40.23
N THR A 682 23.71 24.35 39.03
CA THR A 682 24.06 23.55 37.86
C THR A 682 25.56 23.64 37.57
N ASN A 683 26.27 22.52 37.65
CA ASN A 683 27.68 22.44 37.26
C ASN A 683 27.91 21.27 36.31
N ARG A 684 29.01 21.32 35.56
CA ARG A 684 29.34 20.33 34.53
C ARG A 684 29.22 18.88 35.01
N GLN A 685 29.73 18.57 36.20
CA GLN A 685 29.72 17.21 36.73
C GLN A 685 28.30 16.71 36.98
N THR A 686 27.41 17.56 37.52
CA THR A 686 26.00 17.20 37.73
C THR A 686 25.24 16.98 36.42
N VAL A 687 25.55 17.76 35.38
CA VAL A 687 24.93 17.61 34.05
C VAL A 687 25.42 16.34 33.36
N ILE A 688 26.73 16.08 33.38
CA ILE A 688 27.31 14.85 32.82
C ILE A 688 26.83 13.61 33.58
N ASP A 689 26.76 13.65 34.91
CA ASP A 689 26.21 12.55 35.71
C ASP A 689 24.76 12.23 35.27
N LEU A 690 23.91 13.25 35.14
CA LEU A 690 22.49 13.05 34.82
C LEU A 690 22.21 12.69 33.35
N LEU A 691 22.91 13.31 32.40
CA LEU A 691 22.61 13.19 30.97
C LEU A 691 23.53 12.22 30.23
N ALA A 692 24.71 11.90 30.77
CA ALA A 692 25.58 10.88 30.18
C ALA A 692 25.56 9.56 30.98
N LEU A 693 25.72 9.62 32.31
CA LEU A 693 26.07 8.45 33.12
C LEU A 693 24.88 7.85 33.91
N ASP A 694 23.75 8.55 34.03
CA ASP A 694 22.59 8.04 34.76
C ASP A 694 21.82 6.99 33.94
N GLY A 695 22.07 5.72 34.25
CA GLY A 695 21.37 4.57 33.67
C GLY A 695 19.87 4.49 34.00
N ARG A 696 19.31 5.41 34.80
CA ARG A 696 17.87 5.49 35.09
C ARG A 696 17.16 6.61 34.33
N ASN A 697 17.89 7.53 33.71
CA ASN A 697 17.31 8.63 32.96
C ASN A 697 16.97 8.18 31.52
N PRO A 698 15.70 8.15 31.08
CA PRO A 698 15.35 7.74 29.72
C PRO A 698 15.92 8.62 28.62
N ARG A 699 16.45 9.81 28.94
CA ARG A 699 17.19 10.66 27.99
C ARG A 699 18.71 10.58 28.13
N GLY A 700 19.20 9.91 29.17
CA GLY A 700 20.62 9.74 29.42
C GLY A 700 21.30 8.83 28.39
N LEU A 701 22.55 9.14 28.05
CA LEU A 701 23.36 8.35 27.11
C LEU A 701 23.46 6.88 27.55
N LEU A 702 23.88 6.61 28.80
CA LEU A 702 24.04 5.25 29.31
C LEU A 702 22.73 4.45 29.27
N TYR A 703 21.59 5.08 29.55
CA TYR A 703 20.28 4.43 29.43
C TYR A 703 20.00 3.99 27.98
N GLN A 704 20.25 4.86 27.00
CA GLN A 704 20.04 4.54 25.59
C GLN A 704 21.00 3.46 25.11
N LEU A 705 22.26 3.48 25.55
CA LEU A 705 23.25 2.44 25.24
C LEU A 705 22.85 1.08 25.84
N ASN A 706 22.37 1.05 27.09
CA ASN A 706 21.85 -0.16 27.73
C ASN A 706 20.64 -0.72 26.98
N ARG A 707 19.70 0.15 26.60
CA ARG A 707 18.55 -0.23 25.80
C ARG A 707 18.97 -0.78 24.43
N MET A 708 19.88 -0.11 23.74
CA MET A 708 20.39 -0.55 22.44
C MET A 708 21.09 -1.90 22.54
N ARG A 709 21.89 -2.13 23.58
CA ARG A 709 22.51 -3.43 23.87
C ARG A 709 21.47 -4.54 23.99
N THR A 710 20.44 -4.37 24.82
CA THR A 710 19.36 -5.37 24.98
C THR A 710 18.58 -5.61 23.69
N LEU A 711 18.40 -4.58 22.85
CA LEU A 711 17.71 -4.72 21.57
C LEU A 711 18.57 -5.49 20.56
N CYS A 712 19.86 -5.14 20.45
CA CYS A 712 20.83 -5.79 19.56
C CYS A 712 21.08 -7.25 19.93
N GLU A 713 21.12 -7.59 21.22
CA GLU A 713 21.24 -8.98 21.69
C GLU A 713 20.14 -9.90 21.13
N ARG A 714 18.94 -9.35 20.93
CA ARG A 714 17.78 -10.09 20.42
C ARG A 714 17.61 -9.97 18.90
N LEU A 715 18.57 -9.36 18.20
CA LEU A 715 18.57 -9.37 16.75
C LEU A 715 19.08 -10.72 16.23
N PRO A 716 18.59 -11.16 15.06
CA PRO A 716 19.14 -12.34 14.38
C PRO A 716 20.63 -12.17 14.13
N GLY A 717 21.41 -13.24 14.30
CA GLY A 717 22.85 -13.22 14.05
C GLY A 717 23.67 -12.39 15.03
N ALA A 718 23.10 -11.89 16.13
CA ALA A 718 23.84 -11.19 17.19
C ALA A 718 24.97 -12.05 17.78
N GLU A 719 24.73 -13.36 17.86
CA GLU A 719 25.74 -14.38 18.12
C GLU A 719 25.74 -15.42 17.00
N ASN A 720 26.91 -15.65 16.42
CA ASN A 720 27.13 -16.65 15.38
C ASN A 720 28.19 -17.64 15.87
N HIS A 721 27.79 -18.90 16.05
CA HIS A 721 28.69 -19.98 16.50
C HIS A 721 29.46 -19.64 17.79
N GLY A 722 28.78 -19.03 18.76
CA GLY A 722 29.37 -18.62 20.04
C GLY A 722 30.27 -17.37 19.98
N ARG A 723 30.28 -16.64 18.85
CA ARG A 723 30.99 -15.37 18.71
C ARG A 723 30.01 -14.22 18.49
N LEU A 724 30.24 -13.11 19.18
CA LEU A 724 29.47 -11.88 18.99
C LEU A 724 29.73 -11.29 17.59
N ALA A 725 28.66 -10.92 16.90
CA ALA A 725 28.75 -10.17 15.65
C ALA A 725 29.38 -8.78 15.87
N ASP A 726 30.00 -8.22 14.84
CA ASP A 726 30.79 -6.99 14.98
C ASP A 726 29.94 -5.78 15.38
N PHE A 727 28.70 -5.66 14.87
CA PHE A 727 27.77 -4.60 15.29
C PHE A 727 27.47 -4.70 16.80
N TYR A 728 27.24 -5.92 17.31
CA TYR A 728 26.88 -6.11 18.71
C TYR A 728 28.09 -5.91 19.63
N ARG A 729 29.28 -6.36 19.20
CA ARG A 729 30.55 -6.09 19.89
C ARG A 729 30.82 -4.58 19.98
N ALA A 730 30.58 -3.83 18.91
CA ALA A 730 30.74 -2.38 18.89
C ALA A 730 29.79 -1.69 19.89
N VAL A 731 28.53 -2.11 19.96
CA VAL A 731 27.56 -1.61 20.95
C VAL A 731 28.03 -1.91 22.38
N ILE A 732 28.46 -3.14 22.67
CA ILE A 732 28.97 -3.52 24.00
C ILE A 732 30.19 -2.68 24.38
N ARG A 733 31.12 -2.46 23.44
CA ARG A 733 32.31 -1.64 23.68
C ARG A 733 31.94 -0.22 24.07
N VAL A 734 31.14 0.47 23.26
CA VAL A 734 30.73 1.86 23.52
C VAL A 734 29.97 1.97 24.85
N GLN A 735 29.06 1.03 25.11
CA GLN A 735 28.30 0.98 26.37
C GLN A 735 29.22 0.80 27.58
N THR A 736 30.16 -0.14 27.50
CA THR A 736 31.13 -0.41 28.58
C THR A 736 32.05 0.79 28.81
N ASP A 737 32.54 1.40 27.72
CA ASP A 737 33.43 2.55 27.80
C ASP A 737 32.75 3.71 28.53
N ILE A 738 31.47 3.99 28.25
CA ILE A 738 30.70 5.02 28.98
C ILE A 738 30.39 4.61 30.43
N GLU A 739 30.04 3.35 30.68
CA GLU A 739 29.74 2.88 32.05
C GLU A 739 30.95 2.97 33.00
N LEU A 740 32.17 2.90 32.47
CA LEU A 740 33.41 3.02 33.24
C LEU A 740 33.87 4.47 33.46
N GLN A 741 33.23 5.45 32.82
CA GLN A 741 33.59 6.87 32.96
C GLN A 741 33.14 7.46 34.29
N ARG A 742 33.78 8.56 34.68
CA ARG A 742 33.34 9.42 35.78
C ARG A 742 32.97 10.80 35.23
N PRO A 743 32.10 11.57 35.91
CA PRO A 743 31.73 12.91 35.44
C PRO A 743 32.91 13.84 35.19
N GLN A 744 34.02 13.65 35.92
CA GLN A 744 35.23 14.46 35.78
C GLN A 744 36.09 14.06 34.57
N THR A 745 35.99 12.81 34.10
CA THR A 745 36.85 12.26 33.04
C THR A 745 36.19 12.28 31.66
N LEU A 746 34.85 12.38 31.61
CA LEU A 746 34.11 12.48 30.36
C LEU A 746 34.12 13.92 29.84
N ASP A 747 35.19 14.29 29.13
CA ASP A 747 35.37 15.59 28.48
C ASP A 747 34.69 15.69 27.09
N SER A 748 34.75 16.87 26.47
CA SER A 748 34.14 17.11 25.16
C SER A 748 34.78 16.27 24.05
N GLN A 749 36.10 16.02 24.11
CA GLN A 749 36.80 15.19 23.13
C GLN A 749 36.34 13.73 23.22
N ALA A 750 36.19 13.20 24.43
CA ALA A 750 35.67 11.87 24.69
C ALA A 750 34.22 11.74 24.18
N LEU A 751 33.36 12.74 24.40
CA LEU A 751 31.99 12.75 23.88
C LEU A 751 31.93 12.78 22.35
N TRP A 752 32.77 13.58 21.67
CA TRP A 752 32.87 13.57 20.21
C TRP A 752 33.40 12.23 19.68
N LYS A 753 34.37 11.62 20.37
CA LYS A 753 34.86 10.28 20.05
C LYS A 753 33.75 9.23 20.17
N THR A 754 33.00 9.21 21.28
CA THR A 754 31.86 8.31 21.48
C THR A 754 30.81 8.48 20.38
N ARG A 755 30.52 9.74 19.98
CA ARG A 755 29.62 9.99 18.84
C ARG A 755 30.15 9.35 17.54
N GLY A 756 31.45 9.45 17.26
CA GLY A 756 32.07 8.78 16.11
C GLY A 756 31.96 7.24 16.18
N GLU A 757 32.13 6.65 17.35
CA GLU A 757 31.96 5.20 17.55
C GLU A 757 30.50 4.76 17.37
N LEU A 758 29.53 5.59 17.74
CA LEU A 758 28.10 5.35 17.46
C LEU A 758 27.77 5.43 15.96
N MET A 759 28.41 6.34 15.22
CA MET A 759 28.32 6.34 13.75
C MET A 759 28.85 5.02 13.17
N GLU A 760 29.94 4.48 13.72
CA GLU A 760 30.44 3.18 13.28
C GLU A 760 29.49 2.02 13.60
N VAL A 761 28.81 2.06 14.76
CA VAL A 761 27.71 1.13 15.05
C VAL A 761 26.62 1.21 13.97
N SER A 762 26.24 2.42 13.53
CA SER A 762 25.29 2.62 12.43
C SER A 762 25.75 1.93 11.14
N ASN A 763 27.03 2.08 10.78
CA ASN A 763 27.62 1.50 9.57
C ASN A 763 27.59 -0.03 9.63
N LEU A 764 28.00 -0.61 10.77
CA LEU A 764 28.03 -2.05 10.98
C LEU A 764 26.63 -2.68 10.94
N LEU A 765 25.62 -2.03 11.55
CA LEU A 765 24.22 -2.46 11.44
C LEU A 765 23.75 -2.45 9.98
N THR A 766 24.06 -1.40 9.25
CA THR A 766 23.68 -1.25 7.83
C THR A 766 24.33 -2.33 6.96
N GLN A 767 25.62 -2.56 7.16
CA GLN A 767 26.38 -3.57 6.42
C GLN A 767 25.91 -4.99 6.74
N HIS A 768 25.48 -5.26 7.97
CA HIS A 768 25.09 -6.60 8.40
C HIS A 768 23.66 -6.99 7.96
N PHE A 769 22.72 -6.02 7.99
CA PHE A 769 21.30 -6.32 7.82
C PHE A 769 20.68 -5.78 6.53
N PHE A 770 21.24 -4.74 5.91
CA PHE A 770 20.58 -4.01 4.81
C PHE A 770 21.32 -4.12 3.47
N ARG A 771 22.54 -4.68 3.47
CA ARG A 771 23.38 -4.91 2.29
C ARG A 771 23.75 -6.39 2.23
#